data_AF-A0A665U7R8-F1
#
_entry.id   AF-A0A665U7R8-F1
#
_cell.length_a   1.000
_cell.length_b   1.000
_cell.length_c   1.000
_cell.angle_alpha   90.00
_cell.angle_beta   90.00
_cell.angle_gamma   90.00
#
_symmetry.space_group_name_H-M   'P 1'
#
loop_
_entity.id
_entity.type
_entity.pdbx_description
1 polymer ?
#
loop_
_entity_poly.entity_id
_entity_poly.type
_entity_poly.pdbx_seq_one_letter_code
_entity_poly.pdbx_strand_id
1 'polypeptide(L)'
;MIVGANGTGKSSIVCAICLGLAGKTAILGRGDKVGLYVKRGFPKGSIEIELCKNGGKVVINREIHVENNQSLWMLNGRHCNQKAVEEEVCFCHYVINGHMVGEFAKMSKIELLEATEKSVGPPEMYEYHCELKNFRNKERELENVVKERANFLEKAKQRNERNKHDVNRYYEKKRHLDVIELLEKKKPWVEYETTRKELEGIKRERDEAKRQLAALKQAQAPMLRKIQEIDNQLKPTEAQIKAKTVAIREASNQCKQKQDQLDRKHKEVRLHIKQTLKLKQMEEEDHQKRISNTRRTINDLKEELAKVGDQPDVTPQINAINVELRRNQEERAKIEGDKADLRRERDNLYAELLERRLSDMNNLLNAKEEKLRDRHRDTHAALQWLRQNKNQFTGNVHEPMMLVINVREHRFAKYVETHISFHDLRAFVFQKKDDMEKFMTEVRDKMNLKVNSISAPEESCSRRPPSRNIERFGFFTYLREMFDAPDEVMSYLCHQYKVHDVPVGNDQTKAMIKTVIEEPYLKVLYTTEERYTVKRSFYSNKISTSNSAVQPSQYLTITVDAEEKQQLEQQLKTCELKLKDNDERLKALQSDAAALDRRDNELLAEKKHLSEGTFFFWSMQAFNKLPDTLDEIDAMLNEERSRAECFTGLSESVVEEYNRREQEINNLEKELEEKSNALNTYRQNISEAKERWLNPLKQLVEQINGKFSDFFRSIQCAGEVDLHAENEEEYDKYGIRIRVKFHSSTQLHELTAYHQSGGERSVSTMLYLMALQELNRCPFRVVDEINQGMDPVNERRVFDIVVRTACKETTSQYFFITPKLLQNLQYAEEMTILCVHNGPQMLSPNQWNERTFIERCLQKNAQT
;
A
#
# COMPACT_ATOMS: atom_id res chain seq x y z
N MET A 1 19.08 22.01 65.48
CA MET A 1 18.70 20.67 65.99
C MET A 1 17.41 20.75 66.77
N ILE A 2 16.52 19.76 66.60
CA ILE A 2 15.22 19.65 67.25
C ILE A 2 15.22 18.38 68.11
N VAL A 3 14.93 18.51 69.40
CA VAL A 3 15.03 17.44 70.40
C VAL A 3 13.71 17.24 71.13
N GLY A 4 13.35 16.00 71.48
CA GLY A 4 12.21 15.70 72.34
C GLY A 4 11.88 14.21 72.42
N ALA A 5 11.22 13.75 73.49
CA ALA A 5 10.87 12.33 73.65
C ALA A 5 9.95 11.80 72.53
N ASN A 6 9.97 10.50 72.25
CA ASN A 6 9.08 9.90 71.25
C ASN A 6 7.60 10.23 71.54
N GLY A 7 6.84 10.57 70.50
CA GLY A 7 5.44 10.99 70.65
C GLY A 7 5.19 12.48 70.93
N THR A 8 6.22 13.30 71.19
CA THR A 8 6.03 14.75 71.46
C THR A 8 5.64 15.59 70.23
N GLY A 9 5.59 15.01 69.03
CA GLY A 9 5.22 15.72 67.80
C GLY A 9 6.40 16.27 66.99
N LYS A 10 7.64 15.86 67.29
CA LYS A 10 8.85 16.24 66.51
C LYS A 10 8.70 16.03 65.01
N SER A 11 8.36 14.82 64.57
CA SER A 11 8.23 14.53 63.14
C SER A 11 7.01 15.22 62.52
N SER A 12 6.09 15.78 63.31
CA SER A 12 5.05 16.67 62.77
C SER A 12 5.64 17.95 62.18
N ILE A 13 6.80 18.41 62.67
CA ILE A 13 7.54 19.53 62.08
C ILE A 13 8.08 19.14 60.70
N VAL A 14 8.67 17.94 60.56
CA VAL A 14 9.13 17.41 59.26
C VAL A 14 7.97 17.29 58.29
N CYS A 15 6.85 16.71 58.73
CA CYS A 15 5.65 16.60 57.91
C CYS A 15 5.13 17.98 57.51
N ALA A 16 5.14 18.97 58.39
CA ALA A 16 4.70 20.33 58.08
C ALA A 16 5.61 21.01 57.04
N ILE A 17 6.94 20.87 57.17
CA ILE A 17 7.90 21.39 56.19
C ILE A 17 7.69 20.71 54.83
N CYS A 18 7.60 19.38 54.81
CA CYS A 18 7.36 18.61 53.58
C CYS A 18 6.05 19.01 52.90
N LEU A 19 4.94 19.03 53.66
CA LEU A 19 3.63 19.37 53.14
C LEU A 19 3.51 20.84 52.73
N GLY A 20 4.16 21.76 53.42
CA GLY A 20 4.16 23.18 53.08
C GLY A 20 4.98 23.50 51.82
N LEU A 21 5.95 22.65 51.47
CA LEU A 21 6.82 22.81 50.29
C LEU A 21 6.41 21.92 49.10
N ALA A 22 5.12 21.59 49.02
CA ALA A 22 4.54 20.74 47.96
C ALA A 22 5.07 19.29 47.88
N GLY A 23 5.61 18.77 48.98
CA GLY A 23 6.01 17.36 49.09
C GLY A 23 4.82 16.39 49.06
N LYS A 24 5.04 15.21 48.47
CA LYS A 24 4.02 14.15 48.34
C LYS A 24 3.79 13.45 49.69
N THR A 25 2.53 13.18 50.03
CA THR A 25 2.11 12.45 51.24
C THR A 25 2.65 11.02 51.33
N ALA A 26 2.89 10.37 50.18
CA ALA A 26 3.44 9.02 50.10
C ALA A 26 4.85 8.90 50.72
N ILE A 27 5.66 9.95 50.64
CA ILE A 27 7.05 9.98 51.15
C ILE A 27 7.07 10.02 52.69
N LEU A 28 5.97 10.45 53.31
CA LEU A 28 5.87 10.66 54.76
C LEU A 28 5.39 9.43 55.54
N GLY A 29 5.00 8.34 54.87
CA GLY A 29 4.71 7.02 55.49
C GLY A 29 3.55 6.96 56.48
N ARG A 30 2.83 8.07 56.74
CA ARG A 30 1.73 8.16 57.73
C ARG A 30 0.34 8.01 57.12
N GLY A 31 0.21 8.20 55.81
CA GLY A 31 -1.03 8.02 55.07
C GLY A 31 -1.11 8.88 53.81
N ASP A 32 -1.94 8.44 52.85
CA ASP A 32 -2.00 9.01 51.50
C ASP A 32 -2.80 10.31 51.42
N LYS A 33 -3.69 10.54 52.39
CA LYS A 33 -4.61 11.69 52.42
C LYS A 33 -4.06 12.83 53.29
N VAL A 34 -4.08 14.05 52.76
CA VAL A 34 -3.60 15.26 53.46
C VAL A 34 -4.38 15.56 54.74
N GLY A 35 -5.68 15.23 54.79
CA GLY A 35 -6.51 15.41 55.99
C GLY A 35 -6.05 14.57 57.19
N LEU A 36 -5.30 13.48 56.98
CA LEU A 36 -4.77 12.64 58.06
C LEU A 36 -3.66 13.33 58.86
N TYR A 37 -3.09 14.42 58.34
CA TYR A 37 -2.05 15.21 58.99
C TYR A 37 -2.62 16.31 59.89
N VAL A 38 -3.94 16.52 59.89
CA VAL A 38 -4.63 17.43 60.82
C VAL A 38 -4.90 16.69 62.12
N LYS A 39 -4.70 17.38 63.25
CA LYS A 39 -4.96 16.83 64.59
C LYS A 39 -6.40 16.31 64.69
N ARG A 40 -6.56 15.08 65.21
CA ARG A 40 -7.90 14.47 65.40
C ARG A 40 -8.81 15.39 66.21
N GLY A 41 -10.05 15.55 65.74
CA GLY A 41 -11.06 16.42 66.36
C GLY A 41 -11.08 17.86 65.83
N PHE A 42 -10.20 18.23 64.89
CA PHE A 42 -10.18 19.55 64.26
C PHE A 42 -10.61 19.48 62.79
N PRO A 43 -11.46 20.41 62.30
CA PRO A 43 -11.97 20.38 60.92
C PRO A 43 -10.96 20.90 59.89
N LYS A 44 -9.96 21.68 60.32
CA LYS A 44 -8.95 22.28 59.46
C LYS A 44 -7.58 22.42 60.15
N GLY A 45 -6.52 22.51 59.37
CA GLY A 45 -5.16 22.82 59.83
C GLY A 45 -4.45 23.76 58.86
N SER A 46 -3.55 24.61 59.34
CA SER A 46 -2.77 25.53 58.51
C SER A 46 -1.27 25.33 58.72
N ILE A 47 -0.52 25.50 57.64
CA ILE A 47 0.94 25.49 57.60
C ILE A 47 1.37 26.82 56.97
N GLU A 48 2.31 27.51 57.59
CA GLU A 48 2.93 28.73 57.07
C GLU A 48 4.45 28.55 57.12
N ILE A 49 5.12 28.80 56.00
CA ILE A 49 6.56 28.70 55.84
C ILE A 49 7.08 30.00 55.23
N GLU A 50 7.96 30.68 55.95
CA GLU A 50 8.69 31.85 55.44
C GLU A 50 10.10 31.42 55.00
N LEU A 51 10.43 31.61 53.72
CA LEU A 51 11.73 31.34 53.13
C LEU A 51 12.45 32.67 52.84
N CYS A 52 13.68 32.79 53.33
CA CYS A 52 14.55 33.94 53.04
C CYS A 52 15.46 33.60 51.84
N LYS A 53 15.35 34.34 50.73
CA LYS A 53 16.20 34.21 49.53
C LYS A 53 17.08 35.45 49.37
N ASN A 54 18.21 35.32 48.66
CA ASN A 54 19.07 36.45 48.23
C ASN A 54 18.37 37.33 47.19
N GLY A 55 17.32 38.06 47.61
CA GLY A 55 16.43 38.84 46.74
C GLY A 55 15.02 39.08 47.29
N GLY A 56 14.65 38.49 48.44
CA GLY A 56 13.35 38.74 49.09
C GLY A 56 12.88 37.61 50.01
N LYS A 57 11.74 37.84 50.67
CA LYS A 57 11.05 36.87 51.52
C LYS A 57 9.89 36.25 50.75
N VAL A 58 9.77 34.92 50.79
CA VAL A 58 8.65 34.17 50.21
C VAL A 58 7.87 33.51 51.34
N VAL A 59 6.58 33.80 51.42
CA VAL A 59 5.68 33.23 52.44
C VAL A 59 4.73 32.25 51.75
N ILE A 60 4.79 30.98 52.14
CA ILE A 60 3.97 29.90 51.61
C ILE A 60 2.98 29.47 52.69
N ASN A 61 1.68 29.59 52.39
CA ASN A 61 0.61 29.16 53.28
C ASN A 61 -0.18 28.02 52.64
N ARG A 62 -0.39 26.95 53.41
CA ARG A 62 -1.24 25.83 53.03
C ARG A 62 -2.31 25.61 54.09
N GLU A 63 -3.57 25.73 53.72
CA GLU A 63 -4.71 25.39 54.59
C GLU A 63 -5.30 24.04 54.14
N ILE A 64 -5.46 23.10 55.06
CA ILE A 64 -5.90 21.73 54.82
C ILE A 64 -7.27 21.55 55.47
N HIS A 65 -8.26 21.14 54.68
CA HIS A 65 -9.62 20.85 55.12
C HIS A 65 -9.86 19.34 55.21
N VAL A 66 -10.32 18.86 56.36
CA VAL A 66 -10.46 17.41 56.62
C VAL A 66 -11.68 16.82 55.92
N GLU A 67 -12.79 17.57 55.84
CA GLU A 67 -14.09 17.08 55.33
C GLU A 67 -14.05 16.68 53.86
N ASN A 68 -13.35 17.45 53.03
CA ASN A 68 -13.25 17.24 51.58
C ASN A 68 -11.84 16.79 51.15
N ASN A 69 -10.91 16.63 52.10
CA ASN A 69 -9.49 16.33 51.85
C ASN A 69 -8.84 17.28 50.82
N GLN A 70 -9.30 18.55 50.78
CA GLN A 70 -8.76 19.58 49.91
C GLN A 70 -7.72 20.42 50.65
N SER A 71 -6.79 21.01 49.90
CA SER A 71 -5.86 22.00 50.42
C SER A 71 -5.86 23.27 49.58
N LEU A 72 -5.97 24.41 50.24
CA LEU A 72 -5.81 25.74 49.65
C LEU A 72 -4.34 26.16 49.75
N TRP A 73 -3.80 26.66 48.65
CA TRP A 73 -2.43 27.15 48.56
C TRP A 73 -2.43 28.66 48.39
N MET A 74 -1.54 29.34 49.11
CA MET A 74 -1.33 30.77 49.03
C MET A 74 0.17 31.07 49.03
N LEU A 75 0.58 31.99 48.17
CA LEU A 75 1.96 32.45 48.04
C LEU A 75 1.98 33.96 48.18
N ASN A 76 2.71 34.48 49.17
CA ASN A 76 2.72 35.88 49.57
C ASN A 76 1.30 36.46 49.77
N GLY A 77 0.41 35.66 50.37
CA GLY A 77 -1.00 36.03 50.61
C GLY A 77 -1.94 35.93 49.40
N ARG A 78 -1.47 35.49 48.22
CA ARG A 78 -2.30 35.32 47.02
C ARG A 78 -2.62 33.84 46.78
N HIS A 79 -3.87 33.51 46.46
CA HIS A 79 -4.26 32.15 46.09
C HIS A 79 -3.51 31.65 44.86
N CYS A 80 -2.97 30.44 44.93
CA CYS A 80 -2.24 29.79 43.84
C CYS A 80 -2.58 28.30 43.76
N ASN A 81 -2.07 27.62 42.75
CA ASN A 81 -2.13 26.17 42.64
C ASN A 81 -0.83 25.54 43.18
N GLN A 82 -0.84 24.22 43.41
CA GLN A 82 0.35 23.50 43.89
C GLN A 82 1.55 23.66 42.95
N LYS A 83 1.32 23.64 41.62
CA LYS A 83 2.39 23.78 40.62
C LYS A 83 3.16 25.10 40.73
N ALA A 84 2.47 26.21 41.00
CA ALA A 84 3.12 27.51 41.20
C ALA A 84 4.04 27.50 42.44
N VAL A 85 3.65 26.76 43.49
CA VAL A 85 4.51 26.55 44.66
C VAL A 85 5.67 25.63 44.31
N GLU A 86 5.44 24.56 43.55
CA GLU A 86 6.50 23.65 43.07
C GLU A 86 7.54 24.39 42.22
N GLU A 87 7.13 25.29 41.32
CA GLU A 87 8.02 26.11 40.49
C GLU A 87 8.83 27.11 41.34
N GLU A 88 8.19 27.79 42.30
CA GLU A 88 8.87 28.74 43.19
C GLU A 88 9.85 28.04 44.16
N VAL A 89 9.57 26.79 44.50
CA VAL A 89 10.39 25.92 45.35
C VAL A 89 11.33 25.04 44.51
N CYS A 90 11.22 24.98 43.18
CA CYS A 90 12.00 24.10 42.30
C CYS A 90 13.51 24.37 42.39
N PHE A 91 13.89 25.63 42.65
CA PHE A 91 15.28 26.02 42.96
C PHE A 91 15.81 25.36 44.25
N CYS A 92 14.92 25.03 45.18
CA CYS A 92 15.21 24.33 46.42
C CYS A 92 15.02 22.82 46.21
N HIS A 93 15.97 22.15 45.53
CA HIS A 93 16.04 20.69 45.59
C HIS A 93 16.20 20.28 47.07
N TYR A 94 15.11 19.96 47.76
CA TYR A 94 15.14 19.59 49.17
C TYR A 94 15.15 18.06 49.25
N VAL A 95 16.18 17.50 49.87
CA VAL A 95 16.23 16.06 50.15
C VAL A 95 15.68 15.85 51.55
N ILE A 96 14.43 15.38 51.66
CA ILE A 96 13.87 14.91 52.94
C ILE A 96 14.33 13.46 53.10
N ASN A 97 15.49 13.29 53.74
CA ASN A 97 16.10 11.97 53.97
C ASN A 97 15.56 11.28 55.23
N GLY A 98 14.71 11.94 56.03
CA GLY A 98 14.33 11.46 57.37
C GLY A 98 13.70 10.07 57.43
N HIS A 99 12.96 9.64 56.40
CA HIS A 99 12.38 8.29 56.33
C HIS A 99 13.10 7.36 55.34
N MET A 100 14.05 7.88 54.56
CA MET A 100 14.73 7.11 53.52
C MET A 100 15.92 6.30 54.07
N VAL A 101 16.50 6.62 55.25
CA VAL A 101 17.62 5.85 55.82
C VAL A 101 17.27 4.36 56.02
N GLY A 102 16.06 4.08 56.49
CA GLY A 102 15.56 2.72 56.70
C GLY A 102 15.16 1.99 55.41
N GLU A 103 14.74 2.71 54.37
CA GLU A 103 14.44 2.15 53.04
C GLU A 103 15.69 1.92 52.20
N PHE A 104 16.66 2.85 52.23
CA PHE A 104 17.96 2.72 51.55
C PHE A 104 18.76 1.51 52.06
N ALA A 105 18.65 1.17 53.35
CA ALA A 105 19.28 -0.03 53.90
C ALA A 105 18.65 -1.35 53.40
N LYS A 106 17.46 -1.28 52.77
CA LYS A 106 16.72 -2.41 52.19
C LYS A 106 16.80 -2.46 50.66
N MET A 107 17.18 -1.36 50.00
CA MET A 107 17.30 -1.28 48.55
C MET A 107 18.37 -2.24 48.02
N SER A 108 18.09 -2.83 46.86
CA SER A 108 19.07 -3.59 46.08
C SER A 108 20.14 -2.66 45.48
N LYS A 109 21.25 -3.24 45.01
CA LYS A 109 22.33 -2.49 44.34
C LYS A 109 21.83 -1.66 43.16
N ILE A 110 20.87 -2.19 42.41
CA ILE A 110 20.28 -1.56 41.22
C ILE A 110 19.40 -0.38 41.65
N GLU A 111 18.52 -0.59 42.63
CA GLU A 111 17.68 0.49 43.18
C GLU A 111 18.53 1.60 43.81
N LEU A 112 19.64 1.23 44.46
CA LEU A 112 20.58 2.18 45.04
C LEU A 112 21.25 3.05 43.95
N LEU A 113 21.59 2.47 42.79
CA LEU A 113 22.09 3.22 41.64
C LEU A 113 21.04 4.21 41.14
N GLU A 114 19.82 3.75 40.86
CA GLU A 114 18.76 4.63 40.35
C GLU A 114 18.39 5.75 41.34
N ALA A 115 18.37 5.45 42.63
CA ALA A 115 18.15 6.45 43.68
C ALA A 115 19.30 7.47 43.71
N THR A 116 20.54 7.03 43.49
CA THR A 116 21.72 7.90 43.46
C THR A 116 21.72 8.80 42.23
N GLU A 117 21.40 8.27 41.05
CA GLU A 117 21.28 9.06 39.81
C GLU A 117 20.19 10.13 39.92
N LYS A 118 19.02 9.78 40.46
CA LYS A 118 17.91 10.73 40.66
C LYS A 118 18.21 11.81 41.69
N SER A 119 19.07 11.50 42.66
CA SER A 119 19.32 12.40 43.79
C SER A 119 20.52 13.31 43.59
N VAL A 120 21.60 12.81 42.96
CA VAL A 120 22.90 13.49 42.85
C VAL A 120 23.36 13.66 41.39
N GLY A 121 22.87 12.80 40.49
CA GLY A 121 23.20 12.91 39.08
C GLY A 121 22.65 14.18 38.44
N PRO A 122 23.27 14.66 37.34
CA PRO A 122 22.63 15.61 36.44
C PRO A 122 21.23 15.11 36.03
N PRO A 123 20.24 16.00 35.82
CA PRO A 123 18.89 15.61 35.45
C PRO A 123 18.84 14.64 34.25
N GLU A 124 19.76 14.80 33.31
CA GLU A 124 19.85 14.02 32.08
C GLU A 124 20.44 12.61 32.29
N MET A 125 21.19 12.36 33.38
CA MET A 125 21.88 11.09 33.61
C MET A 125 20.92 9.91 33.77
N TYR A 126 19.86 10.08 34.57
CA TYR A 126 18.84 9.04 34.74
C TYR A 126 18.04 8.83 33.45
N GLU A 127 17.83 9.89 32.66
CA GLU A 127 17.17 9.80 31.37
C GLU A 127 18.00 8.98 30.38
N TYR A 128 19.31 9.21 30.30
CA TYR A 128 20.22 8.40 29.47
C TYR A 128 20.27 6.93 29.92
N HIS A 129 20.22 6.67 31.23
CA HIS A 129 20.14 5.30 31.74
C HIS A 129 18.86 4.59 31.27
N CYS A 130 17.72 5.27 31.35
CA CYS A 130 16.44 4.75 30.85
C CYS A 130 16.46 4.54 29.33
N GLU A 131 17.05 5.48 28.60
CA GLU A 131 17.19 5.40 27.14
C GLU A 131 18.05 4.20 26.73
N LEU A 132 19.17 3.94 27.41
CA LEU A 132 20.02 2.77 27.20
C LEU A 132 19.30 1.45 27.45
N LYS A 133 18.55 1.33 28.55
CA LYS A 133 17.71 0.15 28.82
C LYS A 133 16.71 -0.09 27.68
N ASN A 134 16.09 0.99 27.18
CA ASN A 134 15.14 0.92 26.06
C ASN A 134 15.82 0.53 24.74
N PHE A 135 16.98 1.10 24.42
CA PHE A 135 17.72 0.74 23.21
C PHE A 135 18.17 -0.72 23.24
N ARG A 136 18.70 -1.21 24.36
CA ARG A 136 19.11 -2.62 24.48
C ARG A 136 17.94 -3.59 24.32
N ASN A 137 16.76 -3.26 24.85
CA ASN A 137 15.56 -4.07 24.63
C ASN A 137 15.15 -4.10 23.14
N LYS A 138 15.14 -2.93 22.47
CA LYS A 138 14.84 -2.83 21.03
C LYS A 138 15.87 -3.56 20.16
N GLU A 139 17.15 -3.49 20.50
CA GLU A 139 18.21 -4.21 19.81
C GLU A 139 17.95 -5.72 19.88
N ARG A 140 17.66 -6.26 21.07
CA ARG A 140 17.38 -7.69 21.25
C ARG A 140 16.12 -8.13 20.49
N GLU A 141 15.07 -7.32 20.47
CA GLU A 141 13.87 -7.56 19.67
C GLU A 141 14.18 -7.60 18.17
N LEU A 142 14.93 -6.61 17.66
CA LEU A 142 15.35 -6.56 16.26
C LEU A 142 16.27 -7.72 15.89
N GLU A 143 17.20 -8.10 16.75
CA GLU A 143 18.11 -9.23 16.53
C GLU A 143 17.35 -10.55 16.41
N ASN A 144 16.35 -10.77 17.28
CA ASN A 144 15.46 -11.92 17.18
C ASN A 144 14.69 -11.93 15.85
N VAL A 145 14.13 -10.78 15.44
CA VAL A 145 13.41 -10.65 14.16
C VAL A 145 14.33 -10.93 12.98
N VAL A 146 15.55 -10.38 12.97
CA VAL A 146 16.56 -10.63 11.93
C VAL A 146 16.89 -12.12 11.86
N LYS A 147 17.12 -12.77 13.01
CA LYS A 147 17.42 -14.20 13.09
C LYS A 147 16.27 -15.07 12.58
N GLU A 148 15.03 -14.77 12.96
CA GLU A 148 13.84 -15.47 12.50
C GLU A 148 13.63 -15.32 10.98
N ARG A 149 13.77 -14.09 10.47
CA ARG A 149 13.63 -13.79 9.04
C ARG A 149 14.73 -14.44 8.22
N ALA A 150 15.98 -14.44 8.69
CA ALA A 150 17.08 -15.14 8.04
C ALA A 150 16.80 -16.65 7.93
N ASN A 151 16.33 -17.28 9.01
CA ASN A 151 15.96 -18.69 9.00
C ASN A 151 14.78 -18.99 8.05
N PHE A 152 13.79 -18.10 7.99
CA PHE A 152 12.65 -18.24 7.06
C PHE A 152 13.10 -18.11 5.60
N LEU A 153 13.93 -17.11 5.31
CA LEU A 153 14.52 -16.88 3.99
C LEU A 153 15.33 -18.10 3.53
N GLU A 154 16.16 -18.67 4.40
CA GLU A 154 16.95 -19.85 4.07
C GLU A 154 16.06 -21.05 3.71
N LYS A 155 14.98 -21.29 4.47
CA LYS A 155 13.99 -22.34 4.16
C LYS A 155 13.27 -22.06 2.83
N ALA A 156 12.91 -20.80 2.56
CA ALA A 156 12.28 -20.41 1.31
C ALA A 156 13.21 -20.65 0.11
N LYS A 157 14.48 -20.25 0.22
CA LYS A 157 15.52 -20.52 -0.79
C LYS A 157 15.71 -22.00 -1.07
N GLN A 158 15.86 -22.82 -0.01
CA GLN A 158 15.99 -24.27 -0.16
C GLN A 158 14.78 -24.90 -0.86
N ARG A 159 13.56 -24.40 -0.57
CA ARG A 159 12.34 -24.88 -1.23
C ARG A 159 12.25 -24.42 -2.69
N ASN A 160 12.70 -23.20 -3.01
CA ASN A 160 12.68 -22.70 -4.38
C ASN A 160 13.71 -23.42 -5.27
N GLU A 161 14.86 -23.79 -4.72
CA GLU A 161 15.87 -24.57 -5.47
C GLU A 161 15.33 -25.95 -5.87
N ARG A 162 14.48 -26.57 -5.03
CA ARG A 162 13.79 -27.82 -5.42
C ARG A 162 12.85 -27.61 -6.61
N ASN A 163 12.05 -26.54 -6.58
CA ASN A 163 11.13 -26.20 -7.67
C ASN A 163 11.87 -25.88 -8.98
N LYS A 164 13.08 -25.31 -8.92
CA LYS A 164 13.91 -25.03 -10.10
C LYS A 164 14.19 -26.28 -10.93
N HIS A 165 14.40 -27.42 -10.26
CA HIS A 165 14.56 -28.70 -10.96
C HIS A 165 13.28 -29.11 -11.71
N ASP A 166 12.11 -28.88 -11.13
CA ASP A 166 10.82 -29.17 -11.76
C ASP A 166 10.53 -28.22 -12.94
N VAL A 167 10.92 -26.95 -12.83
CA VAL A 167 10.84 -25.97 -13.93
C VAL A 167 11.71 -26.38 -15.11
N ASN A 168 12.94 -26.82 -14.86
CA ASN A 168 13.83 -27.30 -15.93
C ASN A 168 13.22 -28.51 -16.66
N ARG A 169 12.66 -29.47 -15.91
CA ARG A 169 11.95 -30.63 -16.48
C ARG A 169 10.72 -30.21 -17.28
N TYR A 170 10.00 -29.17 -16.85
CA TYR A 170 8.87 -28.62 -17.61
C TYR A 170 9.32 -28.04 -18.96
N TYR A 171 10.41 -27.26 -18.99
CA TYR A 171 10.92 -26.71 -20.25
C TYR A 171 11.47 -27.79 -21.19
N GLU A 172 12.08 -28.84 -20.66
CA GLU A 172 12.47 -30.02 -21.46
C GLU A 172 11.24 -30.70 -22.08
N LYS A 173 10.19 -30.94 -21.29
CA LYS A 173 8.91 -31.47 -21.79
C LYS A 173 8.30 -30.57 -22.87
N LYS A 174 8.30 -29.24 -22.67
CA LYS A 174 7.78 -28.28 -23.63
C LYS A 174 8.53 -28.33 -24.97
N ARG A 175 9.85 -28.48 -24.94
CA ARG A 175 10.65 -28.67 -26.17
C ARG A 175 10.24 -29.92 -26.93
N HIS A 176 10.02 -31.05 -26.25
CA HIS A 176 9.53 -32.27 -26.89
C HIS A 176 8.15 -32.07 -27.52
N LEU A 177 7.23 -31.36 -26.83
CA LEU A 177 5.90 -31.02 -27.37
C LEU A 177 5.96 -30.12 -28.61
N ASP A 178 6.83 -29.09 -28.60
CA ASP A 178 7.00 -28.19 -29.75
C ASP A 178 7.55 -28.96 -30.99
N VAL A 179 8.45 -29.93 -30.76
CA VAL A 179 8.96 -30.82 -31.83
C VAL A 179 7.86 -31.73 -32.36
N ILE A 180 7.01 -32.29 -31.49
CA ILE A 180 5.84 -33.09 -31.90
C ILE A 180 4.89 -32.26 -32.77
N GLU A 181 4.56 -31.03 -32.35
CA GLU A 181 3.67 -30.15 -33.13
C GLU A 181 4.26 -29.85 -34.51
N LEU A 182 5.57 -29.65 -34.60
CA LEU A 182 6.27 -29.42 -35.86
C LEU A 182 6.24 -30.67 -36.77
N LEU A 183 6.46 -31.86 -36.22
CA LEU A 183 6.36 -33.15 -36.93
C LEU A 183 4.93 -33.41 -37.42
N GLU A 184 3.92 -33.13 -36.60
CA GLU A 184 2.50 -33.25 -36.97
C GLU A 184 2.12 -32.30 -38.11
N LYS A 185 2.70 -31.09 -38.17
CA LYS A 185 2.53 -30.17 -39.30
C LYS A 185 3.29 -30.62 -40.55
N LYS A 186 4.44 -31.28 -40.40
CA LYS A 186 5.27 -31.81 -41.50
C LYS A 186 4.63 -33.03 -42.17
N LYS A 187 3.91 -33.87 -41.41
CA LYS A 187 3.28 -35.10 -41.93
C LYS A 187 2.33 -34.85 -43.13
N PRO A 188 1.31 -33.97 -43.05
CA PRO A 188 0.46 -33.64 -44.19
C PRO A 188 1.21 -33.02 -45.38
N TRP A 189 2.31 -32.30 -45.09
CA TRP A 189 3.14 -31.70 -46.14
C TRP A 189 3.92 -32.77 -46.91
N VAL A 190 4.48 -33.76 -46.23
CA VAL A 190 5.15 -34.90 -46.88
C VAL A 190 4.13 -35.75 -47.65
N GLU A 191 2.93 -35.99 -47.12
CA GLU A 191 1.83 -36.68 -47.84
C GLU A 191 1.41 -35.93 -49.11
N TYR A 192 1.34 -34.60 -49.03
CA TYR A 192 1.09 -33.76 -50.20
C TYR A 192 2.22 -33.86 -51.22
N GLU A 193 3.48 -33.76 -50.77
CA GLU A 193 4.68 -33.81 -51.63
C GLU A 193 4.78 -35.15 -52.38
N THR A 194 4.52 -36.28 -51.70
CA THR A 194 4.52 -37.62 -52.30
C THR A 194 3.39 -37.76 -53.32
N THR A 195 2.15 -37.43 -52.93
CA THR A 195 0.98 -37.49 -53.81
C THR A 195 1.14 -36.58 -55.03
N ARG A 196 1.73 -35.39 -54.85
CA ARG A 196 2.03 -34.46 -55.94
C ARG A 196 3.04 -35.04 -56.91
N LYS A 197 4.13 -35.67 -56.43
CA LYS A 197 5.13 -36.32 -57.28
C LYS A 197 4.51 -37.47 -58.08
N GLU A 198 3.67 -38.28 -57.46
CA GLU A 198 2.91 -39.34 -58.15
C GLU A 198 1.98 -38.76 -59.22
N LEU A 199 1.24 -37.70 -58.90
CA LEU A 199 0.36 -37.01 -59.83
C LEU A 199 1.11 -36.33 -60.98
N GLU A 200 2.28 -35.76 -60.73
CA GLU A 200 3.17 -35.25 -61.77
C GLU A 200 3.67 -36.37 -62.68
N GLY A 201 4.02 -37.53 -62.14
CA GLY A 201 4.35 -38.74 -62.91
C GLY A 201 3.21 -39.18 -63.82
N ILE A 202 2.01 -39.36 -63.27
CA ILE A 202 0.81 -39.75 -64.02
C ILE A 202 0.44 -38.69 -65.06
N LYS A 203 0.60 -37.39 -64.76
CA LYS A 203 0.39 -36.31 -65.74
C LYS A 203 1.36 -36.42 -66.92
N ARG A 204 2.65 -36.69 -66.67
CA ARG A 204 3.64 -36.88 -67.73
C ARG A 204 3.27 -38.07 -68.63
N GLU A 205 2.88 -39.19 -68.04
CA GLU A 205 2.41 -40.37 -68.79
C GLU A 205 1.17 -40.06 -69.63
N ARG A 206 0.19 -39.36 -69.05
CA ARG A 206 -1.02 -38.93 -69.76
C ARG A 206 -0.71 -37.97 -70.91
N ASP A 207 0.20 -37.02 -70.72
CA ASP A 207 0.58 -36.06 -71.76
C ASP A 207 1.38 -36.71 -72.89
N GLU A 208 2.19 -37.74 -72.58
CA GLU A 208 2.85 -38.58 -73.57
C GLU A 208 1.82 -39.38 -74.39
N ALA A 209 0.88 -40.06 -73.71
CA ALA A 209 -0.22 -40.77 -74.37
C ALA A 209 -1.10 -39.85 -75.23
N LYS A 210 -1.36 -38.62 -74.76
CA LYS A 210 -2.12 -37.61 -75.52
C LYS A 210 -1.37 -37.15 -76.77
N ARG A 211 -0.04 -36.98 -76.69
CA ARG A 211 0.81 -36.69 -77.86
C ARG A 211 0.77 -37.83 -78.88
N GLN A 212 0.87 -39.08 -78.42
CA GLN A 212 0.74 -40.26 -79.29
C GLN A 212 -0.63 -40.33 -79.98
N LEU A 213 -1.72 -40.09 -79.23
CA LEU A 213 -3.08 -40.04 -79.79
C LEU A 213 -3.23 -38.92 -80.83
N ALA A 214 -2.67 -37.73 -80.58
CA ALA A 214 -2.71 -36.61 -81.51
C ALA A 214 -1.95 -36.92 -82.81
N ALA A 215 -0.76 -37.53 -82.72
CA ALA A 215 0.01 -37.97 -83.88
C ALA A 215 -0.75 -39.01 -84.71
N LEU A 216 -1.38 -40.01 -84.07
CA LEU A 216 -2.21 -41.00 -84.74
C LEU A 216 -3.45 -40.38 -85.42
N LYS A 217 -4.12 -39.42 -84.77
CA LYS A 217 -5.25 -38.68 -85.37
C LYS A 217 -4.81 -37.84 -86.57
N GLN A 218 -3.66 -37.20 -86.50
CA GLN A 218 -3.10 -36.40 -87.60
C GLN A 218 -2.71 -37.30 -88.79
N ALA A 219 -2.21 -38.50 -88.53
CA ALA A 219 -1.94 -39.51 -89.56
C ALA A 219 -3.22 -40.09 -90.19
N GLN A 220 -4.33 -40.21 -89.44
CA GLN A 220 -5.63 -40.66 -89.96
C GLN A 220 -6.42 -39.58 -90.72
N ALA A 221 -6.15 -38.29 -90.48
CA ALA A 221 -6.85 -37.17 -91.12
C ALA A 221 -6.91 -37.22 -92.67
N PRO A 222 -5.83 -37.54 -93.42
CA PRO A 222 -5.91 -37.67 -94.88
C PRO A 222 -6.76 -38.86 -95.34
N MET A 223 -6.83 -39.94 -94.55
CA MET A 223 -7.66 -41.11 -94.85
C MET A 223 -9.16 -40.81 -94.61
N LEU A 224 -9.48 -40.09 -93.53
CA LEU A 224 -10.83 -39.59 -93.24
C LEU A 224 -11.31 -38.59 -94.30
N ARG A 225 -10.45 -37.67 -94.77
CA ARG A 225 -10.78 -36.75 -95.86
C ARG A 225 -11.11 -37.48 -97.16
N LYS A 226 -10.34 -38.51 -97.53
CA LYS A 226 -10.64 -39.36 -98.70
C LYS A 226 -11.98 -40.07 -98.57
N ILE A 227 -12.32 -40.58 -97.38
CA ILE A 227 -13.62 -41.23 -97.13
C ILE A 227 -14.76 -40.20 -97.29
N GLN A 228 -14.60 -38.99 -96.77
CA GLN A 228 -15.60 -37.93 -96.87
C GLN A 228 -15.79 -37.43 -98.31
N GLU A 229 -14.71 -37.36 -99.08
CA GLU A 229 -14.73 -36.99 -100.49
C GLU A 229 -15.44 -38.04 -101.35
N ILE A 230 -15.20 -39.33 -101.08
CA ILE A 230 -15.91 -40.46 -101.71
C ILE A 230 -17.40 -40.47 -101.32
N ASP A 231 -17.73 -40.25 -100.05
CA ASP A 231 -19.13 -40.19 -99.57
C ASP A 231 -19.91 -39.01 -100.20
N ASN A 232 -19.26 -37.86 -100.36
CA ASN A 232 -19.85 -36.69 -101.01
C ASN A 232 -20.05 -36.88 -102.53
N GLN A 233 -19.24 -37.71 -103.19
CA GLN A 233 -19.46 -38.11 -104.60
C GLN A 233 -20.56 -39.18 -104.76
N LEU A 234 -20.73 -40.05 -103.76
CA LEU A 234 -21.76 -41.11 -103.74
C LEU A 234 -23.18 -40.56 -103.57
N LYS A 235 -23.39 -39.57 -102.69
CA LYS A 235 -24.72 -38.97 -102.40
C LYS A 235 -25.49 -38.47 -103.63
N PRO A 236 -24.92 -37.66 -104.54
CA PRO A 236 -25.65 -37.21 -105.74
C PRO A 236 -25.90 -38.37 -106.72
N THR A 237 -25.00 -39.35 -106.77
CA THR A 237 -25.14 -40.55 -107.61
C THR A 237 -26.28 -41.44 -107.11
N GLU A 238 -26.39 -41.68 -105.80
CA GLU A 238 -27.52 -42.40 -105.19
C GLU A 238 -28.85 -41.67 -105.39
N ALA A 239 -28.85 -40.33 -105.30
CA ALA A 239 -30.03 -39.52 -105.56
C ALA A 239 -30.48 -39.61 -107.03
N GLN A 240 -29.54 -39.61 -107.98
CA GLN A 240 -29.84 -39.84 -109.41
C GLN A 240 -30.36 -41.26 -109.67
N ILE A 241 -29.81 -42.28 -109.02
CA ILE A 241 -30.29 -43.67 -109.14
C ILE A 241 -31.72 -43.79 -108.60
N LYS A 242 -32.02 -43.21 -107.43
CA LYS A 242 -33.40 -43.18 -106.87
C LYS A 242 -34.37 -42.46 -107.80
N ALA A 243 -33.99 -41.29 -108.34
CA ALA A 243 -34.83 -40.54 -109.28
C ALA A 243 -35.09 -41.31 -110.59
N LYS A 244 -34.06 -41.95 -111.16
CA LYS A 244 -34.19 -42.81 -112.35
C LYS A 244 -35.05 -44.05 -112.08
N THR A 245 -34.94 -44.65 -110.89
CA THR A 245 -35.76 -45.81 -110.47
C THR A 245 -37.24 -45.45 -110.39
N VAL A 246 -37.57 -44.26 -109.86
CA VAL A 246 -38.96 -43.74 -109.82
C VAL A 246 -39.47 -43.48 -111.25
N ALA A 247 -38.68 -42.83 -112.10
CA ALA A 247 -39.05 -42.56 -113.49
C ALA A 247 -39.28 -43.86 -114.31
N ILE A 248 -38.48 -44.91 -114.09
CA ILE A 248 -38.67 -46.23 -114.72
C ILE A 248 -39.98 -46.89 -114.22
N ARG A 249 -40.32 -46.75 -112.93
CA ARG A 249 -41.57 -47.27 -112.37
C ARG A 249 -42.80 -46.59 -112.96
N GLU A 250 -42.76 -45.27 -113.13
CA GLU A 250 -43.82 -44.50 -113.79
C GLU A 250 -43.96 -44.87 -115.26
N ALA A 251 -42.86 -44.96 -116.01
CA ALA A 251 -42.86 -45.40 -117.40
C ALA A 251 -43.38 -46.84 -117.57
N SER A 252 -43.02 -47.75 -116.66
CA SER A 252 -43.52 -49.13 -116.66
C SER A 252 -45.03 -49.21 -116.39
N ASN A 253 -45.57 -48.38 -115.51
CA ASN A 253 -47.00 -48.30 -115.25
C ASN A 253 -47.77 -47.71 -116.45
N GLN A 254 -47.19 -46.72 -117.13
CA GLN A 254 -47.75 -46.16 -118.37
C GLN A 254 -47.73 -47.19 -119.52
N CYS A 255 -46.67 -47.98 -119.66
CA CYS A 255 -46.63 -49.08 -120.62
C CYS A 255 -47.69 -50.14 -120.35
N LYS A 256 -47.95 -50.47 -119.07
CA LYS A 256 -48.99 -51.44 -118.68
C LYS A 256 -50.40 -50.94 -119.03
N GLN A 257 -50.68 -49.66 -118.77
CA GLN A 257 -51.95 -49.02 -119.18
C GLN A 257 -52.13 -48.95 -120.70
N LYS A 258 -51.05 -48.69 -121.45
CA LYS A 258 -51.06 -48.68 -122.93
C LYS A 258 -51.26 -50.09 -123.50
N GLN A 259 -50.69 -51.13 -122.88
CA GLN A 259 -50.89 -52.53 -123.27
C GLN A 259 -52.37 -52.95 -123.11
N ASP A 260 -53.01 -52.63 -121.98
CA ASP A 260 -54.42 -52.94 -121.73
C ASP A 260 -55.37 -52.19 -122.68
N GLN A 261 -54.99 -50.98 -123.13
CA GLN A 261 -55.72 -50.24 -124.17
C GLN A 261 -55.52 -50.85 -125.57
N LEU A 262 -54.32 -51.38 -125.86
CA LEU A 262 -54.00 -52.04 -127.13
C LEU A 262 -54.79 -53.33 -127.34
N ASP A 263 -54.98 -54.15 -126.31
CA ASP A 263 -55.78 -55.39 -126.43
C ASP A 263 -57.28 -55.12 -126.67
N ARG A 264 -57.82 -54.03 -126.12
CA ARG A 264 -59.19 -53.59 -126.38
C ARG A 264 -59.33 -53.04 -127.80
N LYS A 265 -58.38 -52.23 -128.25
CA LYS A 265 -58.33 -51.68 -129.61
C LYS A 265 -58.06 -52.76 -130.67
N HIS A 266 -57.27 -53.79 -130.40
CA HIS A 266 -57.01 -54.90 -131.33
C HIS A 266 -58.28 -55.72 -131.66
N LYS A 267 -59.27 -55.77 -130.76
CA LYS A 267 -60.59 -56.37 -131.03
C LYS A 267 -61.48 -55.46 -131.89
N GLU A 268 -61.42 -54.15 -131.73
CA GLU A 268 -62.18 -53.17 -132.55
C GLU A 268 -61.57 -52.99 -133.96
N VAL A 269 -60.25 -52.99 -134.07
CA VAL A 269 -59.49 -52.72 -135.31
C VAL A 269 -59.63 -53.85 -136.34
N ARG A 270 -59.90 -55.09 -135.91
CA ARG A 270 -60.20 -56.20 -136.84
C ARG A 270 -61.50 -55.97 -137.63
N LEU A 271 -62.44 -55.18 -137.08
CA LEU A 271 -63.69 -54.82 -137.75
C LEU A 271 -63.53 -53.58 -138.67
N HIS A 272 -62.58 -52.68 -138.35
CA HIS A 272 -62.47 -51.36 -138.98
C HIS A 272 -61.41 -51.24 -140.10
N ILE A 273 -60.41 -52.14 -140.14
CA ILE A 273 -59.37 -52.19 -141.20
C ILE A 273 -59.96 -52.52 -142.58
N LYS A 274 -61.20 -53.00 -142.64
CA LYS A 274 -61.94 -53.18 -143.89
C LYS A 274 -62.32 -51.86 -144.58
N GLN A 275 -62.13 -50.69 -143.94
CA GLN A 275 -62.80 -49.47 -144.38
C GLN A 275 -61.94 -48.24 -144.73
N THR A 276 -60.63 -48.15 -144.43
CA THR A 276 -59.99 -46.81 -144.58
C THR A 276 -58.47 -46.80 -144.85
N LEU A 277 -58.02 -47.58 -145.83
CA LEU A 277 -56.69 -47.46 -146.47
C LEU A 277 -56.62 -46.27 -147.47
N LYS A 278 -57.07 -45.05 -147.15
CA LYS A 278 -57.15 -44.06 -148.26
C LYS A 278 -56.99 -42.56 -148.03
N LEU A 279 -56.60 -42.08 -146.85
CA LEU A 279 -56.45 -40.63 -146.68
C LEU A 279 -55.11 -40.23 -146.06
N LYS A 280 -54.05 -40.21 -146.88
CA LYS A 280 -53.02 -39.16 -146.79
C LYS A 280 -52.03 -39.34 -145.62
N GLN A 281 -50.85 -39.93 -145.80
CA GLN A 281 -49.79 -39.35 -146.65
C GLN A 281 -49.92 -37.83 -146.69
N MET A 282 -49.15 -37.12 -145.87
CA MET A 282 -48.43 -35.88 -146.18
C MET A 282 -48.10 -35.15 -144.87
N GLU A 283 -46.95 -34.49 -144.87
CA GLU A 283 -46.36 -33.66 -143.79
C GLU A 283 -45.33 -34.37 -142.90
N GLU A 284 -44.48 -35.14 -143.59
CA GLU A 284 -43.03 -35.08 -143.44
C GLU A 284 -42.52 -33.62 -143.38
N GLU A 285 -41.30 -33.43 -142.88
CA GLU A 285 -40.40 -32.29 -143.18
C GLU A 285 -40.76 -30.91 -142.59
N ASP A 286 -40.08 -30.48 -141.50
CA ASP A 286 -39.54 -29.10 -141.56
C ASP A 286 -38.30 -28.75 -140.69
N HIS A 287 -38.12 -29.13 -139.42
CA HIS A 287 -37.25 -28.26 -138.58
C HIS A 287 -35.96 -28.85 -138.00
N GLN A 288 -35.15 -29.35 -138.93
CA GLN A 288 -33.70 -29.48 -138.81
C GLN A 288 -33.05 -28.24 -139.43
N LYS A 289 -32.87 -27.14 -138.67
CA LYS A 289 -32.25 -25.94 -139.28
C LYS A 289 -31.46 -24.96 -138.40
N ARG A 290 -31.18 -25.18 -137.12
CA ARG A 290 -30.41 -24.18 -136.33
C ARG A 290 -29.36 -24.74 -135.37
N ILE A 291 -28.59 -25.72 -135.85
CA ILE A 291 -27.20 -25.93 -135.42
C ILE A 291 -26.31 -25.12 -136.36
N SER A 292 -26.39 -23.80 -136.26
CA SER A 292 -25.50 -22.89 -136.97
C SER A 292 -25.48 -21.58 -136.22
N ASN A 293 -24.69 -21.53 -135.17
CA ASN A 293 -23.70 -20.46 -135.03
C ASN A 293 -22.87 -20.77 -133.79
N THR A 294 -21.79 -21.53 -133.96
CA THR A 294 -20.55 -20.94 -134.47
C THR A 294 -20.12 -19.86 -133.47
N ARG A 295 -19.42 -20.30 -132.44
CA ARG A 295 -17.96 -20.30 -132.47
C ARG A 295 -17.39 -18.88 -132.60
N ARG A 296 -17.63 -17.99 -131.63
CA ARG A 296 -16.86 -16.74 -131.68
C ARG A 296 -16.56 -16.01 -130.38
N THR A 297 -16.59 -16.68 -129.24
CA THR A 297 -16.07 -16.11 -127.99
C THR A 297 -15.28 -17.15 -127.19
N ILE A 298 -14.52 -17.95 -127.93
CA ILE A 298 -13.15 -18.27 -127.54
C ILE A 298 -12.33 -17.10 -128.12
N ASN A 299 -11.64 -16.36 -127.25
CA ASN A 299 -10.85 -15.13 -127.41
C ASN A 299 -11.43 -14.10 -126.44
N ASP A 300 -11.06 -14.08 -125.16
CA ASP A 300 -9.68 -13.90 -124.72
C ASP A 300 -9.52 -14.51 -123.31
N LEU A 301 -8.73 -15.57 -123.15
CA LEU A 301 -7.43 -15.44 -122.49
C LEU A 301 -6.86 -14.02 -122.58
N LYS A 302 -6.89 -13.30 -121.45
CA LYS A 302 -5.92 -12.29 -120.96
C LYS A 302 -6.50 -11.66 -119.69
N GLU A 303 -5.88 -11.64 -118.52
CA GLU A 303 -4.49 -11.88 -118.15
C GLU A 303 -4.42 -11.86 -116.59
N GLU A 304 -3.73 -12.85 -116.02
CA GLU A 304 -2.81 -12.71 -114.88
C GLU A 304 -3.28 -12.14 -113.52
N LEU A 305 -3.58 -13.08 -112.62
CA LEU A 305 -2.83 -13.32 -111.37
C LEU A 305 -1.79 -12.25 -110.93
N ALA A 306 -2.07 -11.49 -109.86
CA ALA A 306 -1.07 -10.86 -108.96
C ALA A 306 -1.81 -10.31 -107.71
N LYS A 307 -1.50 -10.52 -106.42
CA LYS A 307 -0.23 -10.72 -105.69
C LYS A 307 -0.49 -11.32 -104.29
N VAL A 308 0.55 -11.94 -103.71
CA VAL A 308 0.69 -12.45 -102.33
C VAL A 308 1.38 -11.41 -101.42
N GLY A 309 1.20 -11.45 -100.10
CA GLY A 309 2.14 -10.84 -99.14
C GLY A 309 1.69 -10.86 -97.65
N ASP A 310 2.61 -11.26 -96.76
CA ASP A 310 2.55 -11.64 -95.33
C ASP A 310 2.37 -10.53 -94.25
N GLN A 311 2.22 -10.98 -92.97
CA GLN A 311 2.16 -10.29 -91.64
C GLN A 311 3.45 -9.49 -91.26
N PRO A 312 3.75 -8.93 -90.03
CA PRO A 312 3.06 -8.80 -88.71
C PRO A 312 3.32 -7.48 -87.87
N ASP A 313 2.85 -7.49 -86.60
CA ASP A 313 3.48 -6.95 -85.35
C ASP A 313 3.09 -5.57 -84.75
N VAL A 314 2.73 -5.56 -83.46
CA VAL A 314 2.60 -4.37 -82.59
C VAL A 314 2.95 -4.76 -81.13
N THR A 315 4.24 -4.67 -80.77
CA THR A 315 4.75 -4.74 -79.39
C THR A 315 5.26 -3.37 -78.83
N PRO A 316 4.41 -2.33 -78.63
CA PRO A 316 4.84 -1.14 -77.85
C PRO A 316 3.94 -0.71 -76.67
N GLN A 317 2.83 -1.38 -76.36
CA GLN A 317 1.85 -0.88 -75.37
C GLN A 317 2.01 -1.43 -73.92
N ILE A 318 2.82 -2.46 -73.69
CA ILE A 318 2.92 -3.16 -72.40
C ILE A 318 3.97 -2.54 -71.44
N ASN A 319 4.95 -1.78 -71.94
CA ASN A 319 6.03 -1.23 -71.11
C ASN A 319 5.72 0.11 -70.44
N ALA A 320 4.69 0.84 -70.87
CA ALA A 320 4.29 2.11 -70.27
C ALA A 320 3.56 1.92 -68.93
N ILE A 321 2.78 0.84 -68.78
CA ILE A 321 1.93 0.58 -67.61
C ILE A 321 2.76 0.10 -66.39
N ASN A 322 3.90 -0.55 -66.62
CA ASN A 322 4.74 -1.10 -65.54
C ASN A 322 5.52 -0.04 -64.74
N VAL A 323 5.73 1.16 -65.30
CA VAL A 323 6.45 2.26 -64.62
C VAL A 323 5.52 3.03 -63.68
N GLU A 324 4.26 3.22 -64.04
CA GLU A 324 3.27 3.87 -63.17
C GLU A 324 2.88 3.02 -61.96
N LEU A 325 2.86 1.69 -62.11
CA LEU A 325 2.55 0.76 -61.01
C LEU A 325 3.60 0.80 -59.88
N ARG A 326 4.89 0.97 -60.21
CA ARG A 326 5.96 1.07 -59.20
C ARG A 326 5.89 2.37 -58.40
N ARG A 327 5.53 3.47 -59.06
CA ARG A 327 5.44 4.78 -58.42
C ARG A 327 4.30 4.82 -57.38
N ASN A 328 3.14 4.25 -57.71
CA ASN A 328 2.04 4.13 -56.75
C ASN A 328 2.40 3.21 -55.56
N GLN A 329 3.18 2.14 -55.79
CA GLN A 329 3.62 1.24 -54.72
C GLN A 329 4.59 1.91 -53.74
N GLU A 330 5.49 2.77 -54.22
CA GLU A 330 6.41 3.54 -53.37
C GLU A 330 5.68 4.60 -52.53
N GLU A 331 4.73 5.34 -53.11
CA GLU A 331 3.90 6.31 -52.38
C GLU A 331 3.01 5.62 -51.33
N ARG A 332 2.48 4.43 -51.64
CA ARG A 332 1.70 3.61 -50.71
C ARG A 332 2.54 3.10 -49.54
N ALA A 333 3.75 2.62 -49.80
CA ALA A 333 4.65 2.16 -48.75
C ALA A 333 5.01 3.30 -47.78
N LYS A 334 5.16 4.53 -48.29
CA LYS A 334 5.42 5.72 -47.48
C LYS A 334 4.22 6.09 -46.60
N ILE A 335 3.02 6.17 -47.17
CA ILE A 335 1.79 6.49 -46.41
C ILE A 335 1.48 5.43 -45.35
N GLU A 336 1.72 4.15 -45.64
CA GLU A 336 1.47 3.08 -44.68
C GLU A 336 2.54 3.04 -43.56
N GLY A 337 3.78 3.42 -43.88
CA GLY A 337 4.82 3.70 -42.87
C GLY A 337 4.43 4.84 -41.93
N ASP A 338 4.03 5.99 -42.48
CA ASP A 338 3.64 7.17 -41.71
C ASP A 338 2.42 6.89 -40.81
N LYS A 339 1.45 6.09 -41.28
CA LYS A 339 0.32 5.62 -40.45
C LYS A 339 0.75 4.68 -39.34
N ALA A 340 1.69 3.77 -39.59
CA ALA A 340 2.16 2.83 -38.58
C ALA A 340 2.88 3.56 -37.45
N ASP A 341 3.67 4.58 -37.79
CA ASP A 341 4.38 5.40 -36.82
C ASP A 341 3.41 6.30 -36.03
N LEU A 342 2.43 6.94 -36.68
CA LEU A 342 1.39 7.71 -35.98
C LEU A 342 0.49 6.83 -35.10
N ARG A 343 0.21 5.58 -35.49
CA ARG A 343 -0.52 4.62 -34.63
C ARG A 343 0.28 4.25 -33.40
N ARG A 344 1.58 3.96 -33.54
CA ARG A 344 2.47 3.69 -32.40
C ARG A 344 2.55 4.89 -31.47
N GLU A 345 2.68 6.10 -32.01
CA GLU A 345 2.71 7.33 -31.20
C GLU A 345 1.39 7.57 -30.46
N ARG A 346 0.25 7.37 -31.13
CA ARG A 346 -1.09 7.43 -30.49
C ARG A 346 -1.23 6.39 -29.38
N ASP A 347 -0.87 5.13 -29.63
CA ASP A 347 -1.02 4.04 -28.67
C ASP A 347 -0.11 4.24 -27.45
N ASN A 348 1.11 4.75 -27.66
CA ASN A 348 2.02 5.14 -26.58
C ASN A 348 1.45 6.30 -25.74
N LEU A 349 0.93 7.36 -26.38
CA LEU A 349 0.31 8.48 -25.68
C LEU A 349 -0.95 8.08 -24.91
N TYR A 350 -1.73 7.14 -25.44
CA TYR A 350 -2.92 6.61 -24.78
C TYR A 350 -2.57 5.72 -23.58
N ALA A 351 -1.51 4.90 -23.70
CA ALA A 351 -0.97 4.12 -22.59
C ALA A 351 -0.42 5.02 -21.48
N GLU A 352 0.34 6.06 -21.83
CA GLU A 352 0.87 7.05 -20.89
C GLU A 352 -0.25 7.82 -20.16
N LEU A 353 -1.36 8.11 -20.86
CA LEU A 353 -2.56 8.74 -20.28
C LEU A 353 -3.24 7.81 -19.25
N LEU A 354 -3.39 6.53 -19.57
CA LEU A 354 -4.00 5.51 -18.71
C LEU A 354 -3.15 5.22 -17.47
N GLU A 355 -1.84 5.05 -17.65
CA GLU A 355 -0.89 4.83 -16.56
C GLU A 355 -0.85 6.01 -15.60
N ARG A 356 -0.83 7.25 -16.10
CA ARG A 356 -0.88 8.45 -15.25
C ARG A 356 -2.19 8.54 -14.46
N ARG A 357 -3.33 8.28 -15.12
CA ARG A 357 -4.64 8.31 -14.46
C ARG A 357 -4.81 7.22 -13.40
N LEU A 358 -4.19 6.05 -13.61
CA LEU A 358 -4.15 4.96 -12.63
C LEU A 358 -3.17 5.24 -11.48
N SER A 359 -2.02 5.87 -11.76
CA SER A 359 -1.04 6.31 -10.77
C SER A 359 -1.63 7.35 -9.83
N ASP A 360 -2.35 8.35 -10.37
CA ASP A 360 -3.05 9.39 -9.59
C ASP A 360 -4.05 8.80 -8.58
N MET A 361 -4.83 7.81 -9.02
CA MET A 361 -5.86 7.18 -8.18
C MET A 361 -5.26 6.26 -7.11
N ASN A 362 -4.21 5.52 -7.46
CA ASN A 362 -3.53 4.59 -6.54
C ASN A 362 -2.71 5.34 -5.49
N ASN A 363 -2.02 6.43 -5.84
CA ASN A 363 -1.21 7.20 -4.88
C ASN A 363 -2.07 7.87 -3.80
N LEU A 364 -3.25 8.39 -4.16
CA LEU A 364 -4.19 9.02 -3.22
C LEU A 364 -4.86 8.01 -2.26
N LEU A 365 -5.27 6.85 -2.77
CA LEU A 365 -5.86 5.79 -1.96
C LEU A 365 -4.83 5.17 -1.01
N ASN A 366 -3.61 4.92 -1.50
CA ASN A 366 -2.51 4.38 -0.70
C ASN A 366 -2.09 5.34 0.42
N ALA A 367 -2.01 6.65 0.16
CA ALA A 367 -1.65 7.64 1.18
C ALA A 367 -2.70 7.74 2.31
N LYS A 368 -4.00 7.68 1.99
CA LYS A 368 -5.08 7.66 3.00
C LYS A 368 -5.08 6.34 3.79
N GLU A 369 -4.85 5.21 3.11
CA GLU A 369 -4.76 3.89 3.71
C GLU A 369 -3.54 3.76 4.64
N GLU A 370 -2.39 4.32 4.26
CA GLU A 370 -1.16 4.31 5.05
C GLU A 370 -1.34 5.08 6.37
N LYS A 371 -1.98 6.26 6.35
CA LYS A 371 -2.33 6.97 7.59
C LYS A 371 -3.29 6.19 8.48
N LEU A 372 -4.22 5.42 7.89
CA LEU A 372 -5.09 4.52 8.65
C LEU A 372 -4.30 3.37 9.27
N ARG A 373 -3.36 2.76 8.52
CA ARG A 373 -2.50 1.66 8.98
C ARG A 373 -1.64 2.09 10.17
N ASP A 374 -1.01 3.26 10.09
CA ASP A 374 -0.08 3.74 11.10
C ASP A 374 -0.77 4.03 12.43
N ARG A 375 -1.99 4.58 12.40
CA ARG A 375 -2.73 4.97 13.62
C ARG A 375 -3.69 3.88 14.11
N HIS A 376 -4.28 3.08 13.20
CA HIS A 376 -5.33 2.11 13.50
C HIS A 376 -5.19 0.80 12.71
N ARG A 377 -4.20 0.01 13.14
CA ARG A 377 -3.86 -1.29 12.57
C ARG A 377 -5.04 -2.27 12.49
N ASP A 378 -5.89 -2.34 13.53
CA ASP A 378 -7.05 -3.26 13.56
C ASP A 378 -8.09 -2.92 12.48
N THR A 379 -8.34 -1.62 12.24
CA THR A 379 -9.26 -1.18 11.19
C THR A 379 -8.68 -1.43 9.81
N HIS A 380 -7.37 -1.24 9.64
CA HIS A 380 -6.66 -1.58 8.40
C HIS A 380 -6.70 -3.09 8.10
N ALA A 381 -6.46 -3.94 9.11
CA ALA A 381 -6.57 -5.39 8.98
C ALA A 381 -7.99 -5.83 8.59
N ALA A 382 -9.01 -5.24 9.21
CA ALA A 382 -10.40 -5.49 8.86
C ALA A 382 -10.77 -4.99 7.46
N LEU A 383 -10.17 -3.87 7.01
CA LEU A 383 -10.33 -3.36 5.65
C LEU A 383 -9.75 -4.34 4.62
N GLN A 384 -8.55 -4.88 4.87
CA GLN A 384 -7.95 -5.90 4.01
C GLN A 384 -8.83 -7.16 3.95
N TRP A 385 -9.32 -7.60 5.11
CA TRP A 385 -10.24 -8.73 5.17
C TRP A 385 -11.53 -8.47 4.40
N LEU A 386 -12.13 -7.28 4.56
CA LEU A 386 -13.33 -6.88 3.83
C LEU A 386 -13.11 -6.93 2.33
N ARG A 387 -11.98 -6.40 1.83
CA ARG A 387 -11.63 -6.41 0.40
C ARG A 387 -11.50 -7.83 -0.16
N GLN A 388 -10.93 -8.76 0.61
CA GLN A 388 -10.80 -10.17 0.21
C GLN A 388 -12.13 -10.92 0.22
N ASN A 389 -13.10 -10.47 1.03
CA ASN A 389 -14.35 -11.18 1.27
C ASN A 389 -15.60 -10.40 0.80
N LYS A 390 -15.45 -9.43 -0.11
CA LYS A 390 -16.58 -8.61 -0.63
C LYS A 390 -17.72 -9.47 -1.20
N ASN A 391 -17.39 -10.60 -1.81
CA ASN A 391 -18.37 -11.51 -2.43
C ASN A 391 -19.29 -12.23 -1.41
N GLN A 392 -19.01 -12.11 -0.10
CA GLN A 392 -19.80 -12.76 0.95
C GLN A 392 -20.99 -11.92 1.42
N PHE A 393 -21.10 -10.66 1.00
CA PHE A 393 -22.14 -9.72 1.42
C PHE A 393 -23.18 -9.55 0.31
N THR A 394 -24.44 -9.36 0.71
CA THR A 394 -25.56 -9.29 -0.25
C THR A 394 -25.97 -7.85 -0.60
N GLY A 395 -25.64 -6.88 0.23
CA GLY A 395 -25.84 -5.45 0.02
C GLY A 395 -24.53 -4.69 -0.13
N ASN A 396 -24.62 -3.39 -0.43
CA ASN A 396 -23.46 -2.53 -0.57
C ASN A 396 -22.73 -2.40 0.77
N VAL A 397 -21.41 -2.62 0.74
CA VAL A 397 -20.53 -2.41 1.89
C VAL A 397 -19.48 -1.38 1.53
N HIS A 398 -19.43 -0.31 2.30
CA HIS A 398 -18.47 0.77 2.15
C HIS A 398 -17.34 0.65 3.16
N GLU A 399 -16.14 0.96 2.69
CA GLU A 399 -14.92 1.06 3.49
C GLU A 399 -15.06 2.17 4.55
N PRO A 400 -14.14 2.28 5.52
CA PRO A 400 -14.23 3.30 6.58
C PRO A 400 -14.49 4.69 6.02
N MET A 401 -15.45 5.43 6.59
CA MET A 401 -15.93 6.70 6.03
C MET A 401 -14.78 7.69 5.73
N MET A 402 -13.72 7.71 6.53
CA MET A 402 -12.54 8.55 6.32
C MET A 402 -11.78 8.30 5.00
N LEU A 403 -11.86 7.09 4.42
CA LEU A 403 -11.29 6.77 3.11
C LEU A 403 -12.22 7.19 1.98
N VAL A 404 -13.52 7.13 2.25
CA VAL A 404 -14.59 7.24 1.24
C VAL A 404 -15.11 8.68 1.12
N ILE A 405 -15.03 9.48 2.18
CA ILE A 405 -15.37 10.90 2.18
C ILE A 405 -14.30 11.67 1.38
N ASN A 406 -14.76 12.43 0.40
CA ASN A 406 -13.93 13.31 -0.41
C ASN A 406 -14.28 14.78 -0.14
N VAL A 407 -13.39 15.51 0.53
CA VAL A 407 -13.59 16.93 0.83
C VAL A 407 -13.19 17.77 -0.39
N ARG A 408 -14.04 18.72 -0.79
CA ARG A 408 -13.83 19.52 -2.01
C ARG A 408 -12.64 20.48 -1.91
N GLU A 409 -12.42 21.07 -0.73
CA GLU A 409 -11.27 21.93 -0.44
C GLU A 409 -10.61 21.58 0.89
N HIS A 410 -9.28 21.68 0.96
CA HIS A 410 -8.50 21.41 2.16
C HIS A 410 -8.97 22.17 3.40
N ARG A 411 -9.29 23.45 3.20
CA ARG A 411 -9.71 24.36 4.28
C ARG A 411 -11.04 23.95 4.90
N PHE A 412 -11.83 23.13 4.22
CA PHE A 412 -13.11 22.64 4.73
C PHE A 412 -12.99 21.34 5.54
N ALA A 413 -11.87 20.62 5.40
CA ALA A 413 -11.64 19.35 6.08
C ALA A 413 -11.76 19.49 7.61
N LYS A 414 -11.30 20.62 8.16
CA LYS A 414 -11.39 20.93 9.60
C LYS A 414 -12.84 20.96 10.11
N TYR A 415 -13.79 21.40 9.30
CA TYR A 415 -15.21 21.47 9.68
C TYR A 415 -15.83 20.08 9.69
N VAL A 416 -15.58 19.30 8.64
CA VAL A 416 -16.11 17.94 8.49
C VAL A 416 -15.57 17.03 9.60
N GLU A 417 -14.27 17.08 9.87
CA GLU A 417 -13.60 16.25 10.88
C GLU A 417 -13.95 16.66 12.32
N THR A 418 -14.19 17.95 12.58
CA THR A 418 -14.66 18.41 13.89
C THR A 418 -16.13 18.03 14.15
N HIS A 419 -16.94 17.92 13.09
CA HIS A 419 -18.36 17.65 13.21
C HIS A 419 -18.69 16.17 13.42
N ILE A 420 -18.00 15.29 12.68
CA ILE A 420 -18.20 13.85 12.72
C ILE A 420 -17.30 13.25 13.80
N SER A 421 -17.84 12.38 14.65
CA SER A 421 -17.02 11.74 15.67
C SER A 421 -15.94 10.87 15.02
N PHE A 422 -14.75 10.86 15.62
CA PHE A 422 -13.66 10.05 15.12
C PHE A 422 -13.98 8.55 15.07
N HIS A 423 -14.81 8.07 16.00
CA HIS A 423 -15.23 6.67 16.04
C HIS A 423 -16.10 6.28 14.82
N ASP A 424 -16.92 7.20 14.33
CA ASP A 424 -17.78 6.99 13.16
C ASP A 424 -17.04 7.23 11.85
N LEU A 425 -16.07 8.15 11.81
CA LEU A 425 -15.17 8.32 10.67
C LEU A 425 -14.43 7.01 10.33
N ARG A 426 -14.15 6.18 11.35
CA ARG A 426 -13.48 4.88 11.18
C ARG A 426 -14.44 3.73 10.91
N ALA A 427 -15.75 3.96 10.92
CA ALA A 427 -16.74 2.91 10.82
C ALA A 427 -16.95 2.44 9.38
N PHE A 428 -17.09 1.13 9.21
CA PHE A 428 -17.57 0.52 7.97
C PHE A 428 -19.08 0.71 7.84
N VAL A 429 -19.56 1.11 6.66
CA VAL A 429 -20.98 1.40 6.46
C VAL A 429 -21.62 0.31 5.60
N PHE A 430 -22.66 -0.32 6.15
CA PHE A 430 -23.39 -1.40 5.51
C PHE A 430 -24.77 -0.92 5.10
N GLN A 431 -25.20 -1.30 3.89
CA GLN A 431 -26.57 -1.04 3.45
C GLN A 431 -27.58 -1.91 4.20
N LYS A 432 -27.23 -3.17 4.49
CA LYS A 432 -28.09 -4.14 5.19
C LYS A 432 -27.55 -4.46 6.57
N LYS A 433 -28.44 -4.56 7.55
CA LYS A 433 -28.11 -4.91 8.93
C LYS A 433 -27.54 -6.34 9.04
N ASP A 434 -28.07 -7.29 8.27
CA ASP A 434 -27.59 -8.68 8.29
C ASP A 434 -26.12 -8.81 7.86
N ASP A 435 -25.72 -8.05 6.82
CA ASP A 435 -24.34 -8.00 6.35
C ASP A 435 -23.40 -7.37 7.40
N MET A 436 -23.89 -6.36 8.13
CA MET A 436 -23.17 -5.75 9.26
C MET A 436 -22.95 -6.75 10.40
N GLU A 437 -23.97 -7.52 10.79
CA GLU A 437 -23.86 -8.53 11.85
C GLU A 437 -22.90 -9.66 11.45
N LYS A 438 -22.95 -10.09 10.19
CA LYS A 438 -22.01 -11.07 9.63
C LYS A 438 -20.58 -10.53 9.67
N PHE A 439 -20.35 -9.30 9.25
CA PHE A 439 -19.03 -8.65 9.33
C PHE A 439 -18.51 -8.59 10.76
N MET A 440 -19.35 -8.15 11.72
CA MET A 440 -18.93 -8.06 13.13
C MET A 440 -18.63 -9.44 13.72
N THR A 441 -19.38 -10.47 13.36
CA THR A 441 -19.13 -11.84 13.81
C THR A 441 -17.78 -12.36 13.31
N GLU A 442 -17.47 -12.17 12.03
CA GLU A 442 -16.18 -12.64 11.47
C GLU A 442 -15.00 -11.80 11.97
N VAL A 443 -15.12 -10.47 11.94
CA VAL A 443 -13.99 -9.56 12.15
C VAL A 443 -13.76 -9.26 13.63
N ARG A 444 -14.82 -9.00 14.40
CA ARG A 444 -14.69 -8.70 15.84
C ARG A 444 -14.66 -9.99 16.65
N ASP A 445 -15.59 -10.90 16.42
CA ASP A 445 -15.77 -12.03 17.35
C ASP A 445 -14.82 -13.20 17.03
N LYS A 446 -14.57 -13.53 15.75
CA LYS A 446 -13.59 -14.57 15.38
C LYS A 446 -12.16 -14.07 15.27
N MET A 447 -11.93 -12.89 14.68
CA MET A 447 -10.58 -12.34 14.49
C MET A 447 -10.11 -11.41 15.62
N ASN A 448 -10.98 -11.10 16.60
CA ASN A 448 -10.66 -10.25 17.75
C ASN A 448 -10.16 -8.84 17.38
N LEU A 449 -10.63 -8.29 16.24
CA LEU A 449 -10.24 -6.96 15.78
C LEU A 449 -11.18 -5.87 16.33
N LYS A 450 -10.61 -4.77 16.83
CA LYS A 450 -11.39 -3.64 17.38
C LYS A 450 -11.87 -2.70 16.28
N VAL A 451 -13.02 -3.01 15.70
CA VAL A 451 -13.63 -2.23 14.62
C VAL A 451 -15.03 -1.72 14.94
N ASN A 452 -15.43 -0.65 14.24
CA ASN A 452 -16.78 -0.10 14.31
C ASN A 452 -17.51 -0.35 12.99
N SER A 453 -18.79 -0.67 13.05
CA SER A 453 -19.64 -0.83 11.87
C SER A 453 -20.99 -0.19 12.10
N ILE A 454 -21.57 0.35 11.02
CA ILE A 454 -22.78 1.16 11.06
C ILE A 454 -23.69 0.70 9.92
N SER A 455 -24.97 0.55 10.22
CA SER A 455 -26.00 0.35 9.20
C SER A 455 -26.51 1.70 8.71
N ALA A 456 -26.56 1.88 7.39
CA ALA A 456 -27.24 3.02 6.80
C ALA A 456 -28.75 2.96 7.14
N PRO A 457 -29.42 4.12 7.30
CA PRO A 457 -30.86 4.16 7.56
C PRO A 457 -31.64 3.67 6.33
N GLU A 458 -32.80 3.01 6.56
CA GLU A 458 -33.64 2.42 5.51
C GLU A 458 -34.17 3.47 4.50
N GLU A 459 -34.46 4.69 4.98
CA GLU A 459 -34.82 5.82 4.13
C GLU A 459 -33.58 6.65 3.75
N SER A 460 -33.33 6.80 2.44
CA SER A 460 -32.24 7.66 1.97
C SER A 460 -32.54 9.13 2.26
N CYS A 461 -31.69 9.74 3.09
CA CYS A 461 -31.70 11.17 3.36
C CYS A 461 -30.51 11.90 2.76
N SER A 462 -29.78 11.26 1.83
CA SER A 462 -28.60 11.82 1.16
C SER A 462 -28.93 13.07 0.35
N ARG A 463 -30.16 13.18 -0.17
CA ARG A 463 -30.61 14.27 -1.07
C ARG A 463 -31.39 15.40 -0.39
N ARG A 464 -31.56 15.40 0.94
CA ARG A 464 -32.37 16.42 1.64
C ARG A 464 -31.78 17.83 1.44
N PRO A 465 -32.47 18.75 0.72
CA PRO A 465 -31.91 20.06 0.42
C PRO A 465 -31.66 20.85 1.71
N PRO A 466 -30.66 21.75 1.72
CA PRO A 466 -30.43 22.63 2.85
C PRO A 466 -31.69 23.43 3.14
N SER A 467 -32.02 23.57 4.42
CA SER A 467 -33.39 23.92 4.79
C SER A 467 -33.79 25.36 4.47
N ARG A 468 -32.86 26.35 4.36
CA ARG A 468 -33.17 27.79 4.14
C ARG A 468 -32.01 28.61 3.52
N ASN A 469 -32.32 29.84 3.08
CA ASN A 469 -31.31 30.80 2.63
C ASN A 469 -30.57 31.41 3.85
N ILE A 470 -29.25 31.25 3.90
CA ILE A 470 -28.38 31.55 5.05
C ILE A 470 -27.46 32.76 4.83
N GLU A 471 -27.48 33.37 3.64
CA GLU A 471 -26.59 34.47 3.25
C GLU A 471 -26.75 35.71 4.16
N ARG A 472 -27.95 35.92 4.72
CA ARG A 472 -28.27 37.07 5.58
C ARG A 472 -27.42 37.16 6.86
N PHE A 473 -26.80 36.07 7.29
CA PHE A 473 -26.02 35.97 8.53
C PHE A 473 -24.51 35.78 8.28
N GLY A 474 -24.03 36.02 7.05
CA GLY A 474 -22.63 35.87 6.67
C GLY A 474 -22.17 34.41 6.47
N PHE A 475 -23.11 33.46 6.45
CA PHE A 475 -22.80 32.07 6.10
C PHE A 475 -22.58 31.95 4.59
N PHE A 476 -21.58 31.16 4.18
CA PHE A 476 -21.23 31.01 2.77
C PHE A 476 -21.63 29.66 2.18
N THR A 477 -21.85 28.63 3.01
CA THR A 477 -22.29 27.31 2.54
C THR A 477 -22.79 26.45 3.71
N TYR A 478 -23.39 25.30 3.41
CA TYR A 478 -23.70 24.26 4.37
C TYR A 478 -22.62 23.19 4.41
N LEU A 479 -22.45 22.54 5.57
CA LEU A 479 -21.44 21.50 5.75
C LEU A 479 -21.58 20.34 4.74
N ARG A 480 -22.81 20.00 4.34
CA ARG A 480 -23.09 19.00 3.29
C ARG A 480 -22.44 19.33 1.93
N GLU A 481 -22.31 20.60 1.57
CA GLU A 481 -21.79 21.02 0.27
C GLU A 481 -20.25 21.02 0.23
N MET A 482 -19.60 20.83 1.37
CA MET A 482 -18.14 20.84 1.52
C MET A 482 -17.47 19.51 1.17
N PHE A 483 -18.22 18.41 1.11
CA PHE A 483 -17.69 17.07 0.85
C PHE A 483 -18.69 16.20 0.09
N ASP A 484 -18.16 15.22 -0.64
CA ASP A 484 -18.93 14.20 -1.35
C ASP A 484 -18.67 12.81 -0.71
N ALA A 485 -19.70 11.97 -0.67
CA ALA A 485 -19.63 10.59 -0.16
C ALA A 485 -20.72 9.73 -0.84
N PRO A 486 -20.57 8.39 -0.87
CA PRO A 486 -21.59 7.47 -1.36
C PRO A 486 -22.93 7.66 -0.65
N ASP A 487 -24.01 7.32 -1.34
CA ASP A 487 -25.38 7.61 -0.89
C ASP A 487 -25.69 7.03 0.49
N GLU A 488 -25.24 5.82 0.81
CA GLU A 488 -25.45 5.18 2.10
C GLU A 488 -24.69 5.90 3.24
N VAL A 489 -23.45 6.31 2.98
CA VAL A 489 -22.62 7.07 3.91
C VAL A 489 -23.21 8.47 4.13
N MET A 490 -23.56 9.16 3.04
CA MET A 490 -24.17 10.49 3.08
C MET A 490 -25.54 10.46 3.79
N SER A 491 -26.33 9.41 3.56
CA SER A 491 -27.59 9.20 4.28
C SER A 491 -27.36 9.05 5.78
N TYR A 492 -26.39 8.23 6.21
CA TYR A 492 -26.04 8.13 7.63
C TYR A 492 -25.61 9.48 8.23
N LEU A 493 -24.74 10.22 7.55
CA LEU A 493 -24.27 11.54 8.00
C LEU A 493 -25.40 12.57 8.08
N CYS A 494 -26.32 12.55 7.11
CA CYS A 494 -27.53 13.37 7.16
C CYS A 494 -28.45 12.96 8.31
N HIS A 495 -28.57 11.66 8.61
CA HIS A 495 -29.44 11.18 9.68
C HIS A 495 -28.89 11.51 11.06
N GLN A 496 -27.65 11.11 11.34
CA GLN A 496 -27.01 11.17 12.66
C GLN A 496 -26.47 12.58 12.96
N TYR A 497 -25.74 13.17 12.00
CA TYR A 497 -25.00 14.41 12.21
C TYR A 497 -25.71 15.65 11.64
N LYS A 498 -26.83 15.47 10.93
CA LYS A 498 -27.61 16.57 10.32
C LYS A 498 -26.77 17.50 9.44
N VAL A 499 -25.79 16.96 8.71
CA VAL A 499 -24.83 17.76 7.91
C VAL A 499 -25.49 18.71 6.89
N HIS A 500 -26.73 18.43 6.46
CA HIS A 500 -27.53 19.28 5.58
C HIS A 500 -28.07 20.55 6.25
N ASP A 501 -28.13 20.59 7.57
CA ASP A 501 -28.71 21.70 8.36
C ASP A 501 -27.64 22.48 9.16
N VAL A 502 -26.36 22.26 8.88
CA VAL A 502 -25.24 22.88 9.60
C VAL A 502 -24.60 23.94 8.71
N PRO A 503 -24.88 25.24 8.91
CA PRO A 503 -24.27 26.30 8.13
C PRO A 503 -22.85 26.62 8.60
N VAL A 504 -22.00 27.02 7.65
CA VAL A 504 -20.60 27.40 7.87
C VAL A 504 -20.37 28.82 7.36
N GLY A 505 -19.80 29.65 8.23
CA GLY A 505 -19.66 31.09 8.04
C GLY A 505 -18.24 31.58 8.27
N ASN A 506 -18.02 32.84 7.93
CA ASN A 506 -16.72 33.50 8.04
C ASN A 506 -16.66 34.46 9.25
N ASP A 507 -15.68 35.35 9.30
CA ASP A 507 -15.54 36.31 10.39
C ASP A 507 -16.71 37.30 10.48
N GLN A 508 -17.47 37.52 9.41
CA GLN A 508 -18.71 38.32 9.43
C GLN A 508 -19.80 37.62 10.26
N THR A 509 -19.91 36.29 10.15
CA THR A 509 -20.80 35.50 11.01
C THR A 509 -20.38 35.60 12.49
N LYS A 510 -19.07 35.60 12.77
CA LYS A 510 -18.56 35.78 14.13
C LYS A 510 -18.92 37.15 14.70
N ALA A 511 -18.87 38.21 13.88
CA ALA A 511 -19.32 39.55 14.29
C ALA A 511 -20.84 39.59 14.59
N MET A 512 -21.65 38.83 13.85
CA MET A 512 -23.11 38.75 14.00
C MET A 512 -23.59 37.65 14.95
N ILE A 513 -22.68 36.98 15.67
CA ILE A 513 -22.97 35.73 16.40
C ILE A 513 -24.11 35.86 17.42
N LYS A 514 -24.26 37.02 18.07
CA LYS A 514 -25.33 37.28 19.04
C LYS A 514 -26.71 37.17 18.39
N THR A 515 -26.88 37.76 17.21
CA THR A 515 -28.13 37.69 16.44
C THR A 515 -28.36 36.29 15.88
N VAL A 516 -27.30 35.62 15.42
CA VAL A 516 -27.38 34.27 14.84
C VAL A 516 -27.80 33.21 15.86
N ILE A 517 -27.33 33.32 17.12
CA ILE A 517 -27.68 32.38 18.20
C ILE A 517 -29.16 32.50 18.62
N GLU A 518 -29.77 33.66 18.42
CA GLU A 518 -31.18 33.89 18.77
C GLU A 518 -32.14 33.20 17.78
N GLU A 519 -31.65 32.82 16.59
CA GLU A 519 -32.43 32.13 15.57
C GLU A 519 -32.80 30.70 16.03
N PRO A 520 -34.11 30.40 16.16
CA PRO A 520 -34.57 29.19 16.85
C PRO A 520 -34.30 27.89 16.09
N TYR A 521 -33.94 27.95 14.80
CA TYR A 521 -33.70 26.78 13.96
C TYR A 521 -32.24 26.36 13.85
N LEU A 522 -31.29 27.20 14.27
CA LEU A 522 -29.85 26.90 14.20
C LEU A 522 -29.40 26.20 15.48
N LYS A 523 -29.15 24.89 15.39
CA LYS A 523 -28.67 24.08 16.52
C LYS A 523 -27.15 24.03 16.61
N VAL A 524 -26.48 23.94 15.45
CA VAL A 524 -25.02 23.89 15.33
C VAL A 524 -24.62 24.75 14.15
N LEU A 525 -23.59 25.56 14.33
CA LEU A 525 -23.03 26.40 13.28
C LEU A 525 -21.51 26.53 13.44
N TYR A 526 -20.84 26.83 12.34
CA TYR A 526 -19.39 27.02 12.31
C TYR A 526 -19.04 28.43 11.87
N THR A 527 -18.02 29.00 12.51
CA THR A 527 -17.28 30.18 12.06
C THR A 527 -15.90 29.74 11.55
N THR A 528 -15.01 30.68 11.25
CA THR A 528 -13.62 30.40 10.84
C THR A 528 -12.87 29.49 11.82
N GLU A 529 -13.01 29.74 13.12
CA GLU A 529 -12.22 29.11 14.18
C GLU A 529 -13.06 28.43 15.27
N GLU A 530 -14.36 28.71 15.36
CA GLU A 530 -15.20 28.23 16.46
C GLU A 530 -16.47 27.53 15.95
N ARG A 531 -16.80 26.44 16.63
CA ARG A 531 -18.08 25.72 16.53
C ARG A 531 -18.98 26.16 17.67
N TYR A 532 -20.19 26.60 17.33
CA TYR A 532 -21.22 26.97 18.31
C TYR A 532 -22.32 25.91 18.33
N THR A 533 -22.71 25.49 19.53
CA THR A 533 -23.85 24.63 19.77
C THR A 533 -24.88 25.38 20.60
N VAL A 534 -26.08 25.53 20.04
CA VAL A 534 -27.20 26.25 20.65
C VAL A 534 -28.22 25.23 21.12
N LYS A 535 -28.46 25.19 22.43
CA LYS A 535 -29.47 24.33 23.06
C LYS A 535 -30.55 25.20 23.68
N ARG A 536 -31.79 25.00 23.26
CA ARG A 536 -32.95 25.61 23.91
C ARG A 536 -33.55 24.61 24.90
N SER A 537 -33.64 25.01 26.16
CA SER A 537 -34.24 24.18 27.21
C SER A 537 -35.73 23.98 26.91
N PHE A 538 -36.17 22.73 26.84
CA PHE A 538 -37.58 22.39 26.61
C PHE A 538 -38.51 22.96 27.70
N TYR A 539 -38.01 23.04 28.94
CA TYR A 539 -38.80 23.47 30.10
C TYR A 539 -38.82 24.98 30.32
N SER A 540 -37.68 25.65 30.11
CA SER A 540 -37.54 27.08 30.45
C SER A 540 -37.48 27.99 29.23
N ASN A 541 -37.43 27.43 28.02
CA ASN A 541 -37.21 28.12 26.75
C ASN A 541 -35.94 28.99 26.70
N LYS A 542 -35.08 28.91 27.72
CA LYS A 542 -33.79 29.62 27.78
C LYS A 542 -32.80 28.99 26.80
N ILE A 543 -32.04 29.84 26.14
CA ILE A 543 -30.98 29.46 25.22
C ILE A 543 -29.68 29.29 26.02
N SER A 544 -29.04 28.14 25.86
CA SER A 544 -27.72 27.83 26.36
C SER A 544 -26.80 27.63 25.16
N THR A 545 -25.72 28.40 25.12
CA THR A 545 -24.73 28.31 24.04
C THR A 545 -23.43 27.79 24.60
N SER A 546 -22.82 26.85 23.88
CA SER A 546 -21.45 26.38 24.14
C SER A 546 -20.64 26.55 22.86
N ASN A 547 -19.44 27.13 22.99
CA ASN A 547 -18.47 27.23 21.91
C ASN A 547 -17.31 26.25 22.14
N SER A 548 -16.71 25.81 21.04
CA SER A 548 -15.51 24.97 21.02
C SER A 548 -14.65 25.36 19.83
N ALA A 549 -13.33 25.27 19.95
CA ALA A 549 -12.43 25.57 18.85
C ALA A 549 -12.50 24.48 17.77
N VAL A 550 -12.56 24.90 16.50
CA VAL A 550 -12.47 24.02 15.33
C VAL A 550 -11.02 23.55 15.21
N GLN A 551 -10.81 22.25 15.39
CA GLN A 551 -9.47 21.67 15.37
C GLN A 551 -8.97 21.55 13.93
N PRO A 552 -7.66 21.70 13.69
CA PRO A 552 -7.08 21.40 12.39
C PRO A 552 -7.33 19.93 12.03
N SER A 553 -7.68 19.68 10.77
CA SER A 553 -7.91 18.33 10.25
C SER A 553 -6.62 17.51 10.34
N GLN A 554 -6.73 16.26 10.77
CA GLN A 554 -5.63 15.28 10.84
C GLN A 554 -5.82 14.14 9.83
N TYR A 555 -7.07 13.82 9.48
CA TYR A 555 -7.42 12.65 8.68
C TYR A 555 -7.92 13.03 7.29
N LEU A 556 -8.73 14.09 7.19
CA LEU A 556 -9.31 14.56 5.91
C LEU A 556 -8.44 15.61 5.19
N THR A 557 -7.25 15.91 5.74
CA THR A 557 -6.21 16.85 5.27
C THR A 557 -5.51 16.40 3.98
N ILE A 558 -5.59 15.11 3.61
CA ILE A 558 -5.05 14.64 2.33
C ILE A 558 -6.02 15.09 1.23
N THR A 559 -5.93 16.36 0.88
CA THR A 559 -6.43 16.88 -0.38
C THR A 559 -5.26 16.90 -1.35
N VAL A 560 -5.54 16.53 -2.59
CA VAL A 560 -4.64 16.71 -3.72
C VAL A 560 -4.05 18.11 -3.64
N ASP A 561 -2.72 18.22 -3.68
CA ASP A 561 -2.07 19.52 -3.83
C ASP A 561 -2.71 20.19 -5.05
N ALA A 562 -3.43 21.29 -4.83
CA ALA A 562 -4.23 21.90 -5.89
C ALA A 562 -3.33 22.35 -7.05
N GLU A 563 -2.07 22.66 -6.75
CA GLU A 563 -1.07 23.09 -7.71
C GLU A 563 -0.53 21.89 -8.52
N GLU A 564 -0.27 20.76 -7.85
CA GLU A 564 0.16 19.49 -8.49
C GLU A 564 -0.98 18.89 -9.33
N LYS A 565 -2.22 18.90 -8.82
CA LYS A 565 -3.42 18.52 -9.56
C LYS A 565 -3.62 19.39 -10.79
N GLN A 566 -3.45 20.71 -10.66
CA GLN A 566 -3.67 21.64 -11.76
C GLN A 566 -2.56 21.53 -12.82
N GLN A 567 -1.31 21.26 -12.42
CA GLN A 567 -0.22 20.92 -13.34
C GLN A 567 -0.48 19.59 -14.06
N LEU A 568 -0.91 18.55 -13.34
CA LEU A 568 -1.25 17.25 -13.92
C LEU A 568 -2.48 17.34 -14.84
N GLU A 569 -3.51 18.10 -14.48
CA GLU A 569 -4.68 18.37 -15.33
C GLU A 569 -4.30 19.17 -16.59
N GLN A 570 -3.37 20.14 -16.49
CA GLN A 570 -2.83 20.84 -17.65
C GLN A 570 -2.02 19.90 -18.57
N GLN A 571 -1.24 18.99 -17.99
CA GLN A 571 -0.47 17.99 -18.75
C GLN A 571 -1.39 16.96 -19.41
N LEU A 572 -2.41 16.46 -18.70
CA LEU A 572 -3.48 15.60 -19.24
C LEU A 572 -4.18 16.26 -20.43
N LYS A 573 -4.58 17.52 -20.28
CA LYS A 573 -5.21 18.30 -21.36
C LYS A 573 -4.29 18.48 -22.57
N THR A 574 -2.98 18.62 -22.33
CA THR A 574 -1.98 18.70 -23.40
C THR A 574 -1.83 17.37 -24.15
N CYS A 575 -1.84 16.24 -23.43
CA CYS A 575 -1.84 14.91 -24.03
C CYS A 575 -3.12 14.64 -24.84
N GLU A 576 -4.29 15.01 -24.32
CA GLU A 576 -5.57 14.89 -25.04
C GLU A 576 -5.60 15.68 -26.35
N LEU A 577 -5.04 16.90 -26.36
CA LEU A 577 -4.93 17.72 -27.57
C LEU A 577 -4.01 17.08 -28.63
N LYS A 578 -2.87 16.52 -28.21
CA LYS A 578 -1.97 15.80 -29.13
C LYS A 578 -2.60 14.54 -29.70
N LEU A 579 -3.37 13.82 -28.89
CA LEU A 579 -4.08 12.61 -29.32
C LEU A 579 -5.13 12.95 -30.38
N LYS A 580 -5.83 14.07 -30.20
CA LYS A 580 -6.80 14.58 -31.18
C LYS A 580 -6.15 15.01 -32.50
N ASP A 581 -5.01 15.70 -32.46
CA ASP A 581 -4.22 16.06 -33.66
C ASP A 581 -3.74 14.81 -34.40
N ASN A 582 -3.25 13.79 -33.69
CA ASN A 582 -2.84 12.53 -34.28
C ASN A 582 -4.02 11.77 -34.91
N ASP A 583 -5.19 11.75 -34.29
CA ASP A 583 -6.40 11.15 -34.87
C ASP A 583 -6.87 11.87 -36.14
N GLU A 584 -6.75 13.20 -36.19
CA GLU A 584 -7.08 14.00 -37.39
C GLU A 584 -6.09 13.72 -38.54
N ARG A 585 -4.79 13.63 -38.26
CA ARG A 585 -3.76 13.26 -39.25
C ARG A 585 -3.92 11.83 -39.76
N LEU A 586 -4.27 10.89 -38.88
CA LEU A 586 -4.48 9.49 -39.23
C LEU A 586 -5.72 9.32 -40.12
N LYS A 587 -6.79 10.10 -39.89
CA LYS A 587 -7.95 10.18 -40.79
C LYS A 587 -7.59 10.73 -42.17
N ALA A 588 -6.75 11.78 -42.24
CA ALA A 588 -6.28 12.31 -43.52
C ALA A 588 -5.49 11.26 -44.33
N LEU A 589 -4.51 10.60 -43.70
CA LEU A 589 -3.73 9.52 -44.34
C LEU A 589 -4.58 8.29 -44.68
N GLN A 590 -5.64 8.00 -43.92
CA GLN A 590 -6.61 6.95 -44.27
C GLN A 590 -7.41 7.29 -45.52
N SER A 591 -7.81 8.56 -45.69
CA SER A 591 -8.49 9.02 -46.90
C SER A 591 -7.57 8.91 -48.13
N ASP A 592 -6.30 9.30 -47.99
CA ASP A 592 -5.32 9.25 -49.08
C ASP A 592 -4.99 7.81 -49.49
N ALA A 593 -4.82 6.91 -48.51
CA ALA A 593 -4.65 5.49 -48.80
C ALA A 593 -5.89 4.84 -49.42
N ALA A 594 -7.10 5.24 -49.01
CA ALA A 594 -8.34 4.75 -49.62
C ALA A 594 -8.52 5.25 -51.06
N ALA A 595 -7.93 6.39 -51.43
CA ALA A 595 -7.86 6.86 -52.81
C ALA A 595 -6.85 6.05 -53.64
N LEU A 596 -5.70 5.72 -53.06
CA LEU A 596 -4.69 4.84 -53.68
C LEU A 596 -5.18 3.39 -53.81
N ASP A 597 -5.89 2.84 -52.83
CA ASP A 597 -6.47 1.49 -52.87
C ASP A 597 -7.55 1.35 -53.95
N ARG A 598 -8.31 2.42 -54.25
CA ARG A 598 -9.24 2.42 -55.39
C ARG A 598 -8.47 2.33 -56.71
N ARG A 599 -7.38 3.09 -56.81
CA ARG A 599 -6.50 3.10 -57.99
C ARG A 599 -5.75 1.78 -58.17
N ASP A 600 -5.29 1.17 -57.07
CA ASP A 600 -4.64 -0.14 -57.05
C ASP A 600 -5.64 -1.27 -57.34
N ASN A 601 -6.89 -1.20 -56.86
CA ASN A 601 -7.90 -2.21 -57.19
C ASN A 601 -8.33 -2.16 -58.66
N GLU A 602 -8.37 -0.97 -59.26
CA GLU A 602 -8.54 -0.81 -60.71
C GLU A 602 -7.39 -1.46 -61.50
N LEU A 603 -6.14 -1.33 -61.02
CA LEU A 603 -4.95 -1.95 -61.62
C LEU A 603 -4.76 -3.44 -61.28
N LEU A 604 -5.26 -3.90 -60.13
CA LEU A 604 -5.22 -5.31 -59.68
C LEU A 604 -6.26 -6.18 -60.37
N ALA A 605 -7.39 -5.60 -60.81
CA ALA A 605 -8.34 -6.28 -61.69
C ALA A 605 -7.68 -6.69 -63.03
N GLU A 606 -6.67 -5.94 -63.47
CA GLU A 606 -5.90 -6.19 -64.69
C GLU A 606 -4.71 -7.14 -64.47
N LYS A 607 -4.25 -7.31 -63.21
CA LYS A 607 -3.09 -8.13 -62.83
C LYS A 607 -3.43 -9.44 -62.09
N LYS A 608 -4.71 -9.77 -61.90
CA LYS A 608 -5.17 -11.00 -61.20
C LYS A 608 -4.95 -12.30 -62.00
N HIS A 609 -4.07 -12.30 -63.01
CA HIS A 609 -3.73 -13.50 -63.78
C HIS A 609 -2.39 -14.15 -63.43
N LEU A 610 -1.54 -13.59 -62.56
CA LEU A 610 -0.20 -14.15 -62.29
C LEU A 610 0.26 -13.99 -60.83
N SER A 611 0.03 -15.05 -60.05
CA SER A 611 0.92 -15.62 -58.99
C SER A 611 1.14 -14.88 -57.65
N GLU A 612 0.71 -15.53 -56.57
CA GLU A 612 0.93 -15.23 -55.14
C GLU A 612 2.25 -15.83 -54.61
N GLY A 613 2.81 -15.23 -53.54
CA GLY A 613 3.57 -15.97 -52.52
C GLY A 613 4.80 -15.27 -51.94
N THR A 614 4.72 -14.71 -50.72
CA THR A 614 5.91 -14.47 -49.87
C THR A 614 5.57 -14.30 -48.37
N PHE A 615 5.52 -15.40 -47.60
CA PHE A 615 5.55 -15.38 -46.12
C PHE A 615 6.41 -16.54 -45.52
N PHE A 616 7.22 -17.24 -46.34
CA PHE A 616 7.75 -18.58 -46.00
C PHE A 616 9.19 -18.64 -45.43
N PHE A 617 9.89 -17.52 -45.22
CA PHE A 617 11.36 -17.57 -45.19
C PHE A 617 12.02 -17.98 -43.86
N TRP A 618 11.40 -17.85 -42.70
CA TRP A 618 12.05 -18.18 -41.41
C TRP A 618 11.73 -19.58 -40.85
N SER A 619 10.70 -20.25 -41.36
CA SER A 619 10.32 -21.63 -40.97
C SER A 619 11.14 -22.73 -41.68
N MET A 620 11.73 -22.42 -42.83
CA MET A 620 12.24 -23.44 -43.75
C MET A 620 13.58 -24.09 -43.31
N GLN A 621 14.38 -23.46 -42.45
CA GLN A 621 15.64 -24.08 -41.99
C GLN A 621 15.45 -25.19 -40.94
N ALA A 622 14.45 -25.07 -40.06
CA ALA A 622 14.10 -26.12 -39.11
C ALA A 622 13.26 -27.21 -39.80
N PHE A 623 12.38 -26.81 -40.73
CA PHE A 623 11.49 -27.72 -41.46
C PHE A 623 12.21 -28.61 -42.50
N ASN A 624 13.38 -28.19 -43.00
CA ASN A 624 14.23 -28.96 -43.92
C ASN A 624 15.22 -29.91 -43.23
N LYS A 625 15.37 -29.85 -41.89
CA LYS A 625 16.21 -30.79 -41.12
C LYS A 625 15.45 -32.02 -40.62
N LEU A 626 14.13 -32.04 -40.78
CA LEU A 626 13.25 -33.12 -40.38
C LEU A 626 13.20 -34.19 -41.48
N PRO A 627 12.92 -35.47 -41.15
CA PRO A 627 12.88 -36.55 -42.13
C PRO A 627 11.84 -36.31 -43.23
N ASP A 628 12.11 -36.86 -44.42
CA ASP A 628 11.28 -36.68 -45.62
C ASP A 628 10.40 -37.90 -45.92
N THR A 629 10.42 -38.93 -45.07
CA THR A 629 9.61 -40.15 -45.23
C THR A 629 8.56 -40.28 -44.12
N LEU A 630 7.40 -40.83 -44.47
CA LEU A 630 6.28 -41.03 -43.54
C LEU A 630 6.66 -41.93 -42.36
N ASP A 631 7.39 -43.02 -42.63
CA ASP A 631 7.83 -43.98 -41.61
C ASP A 631 8.83 -43.36 -40.62
N GLU A 632 9.76 -42.53 -41.09
CA GLU A 632 10.73 -41.84 -40.21
C GLU A 632 10.06 -40.73 -39.39
N ILE A 633 9.10 -40.00 -39.98
CA ILE A 633 8.31 -39.01 -39.25
C ILE A 633 7.52 -39.71 -38.15
N ASP A 634 6.79 -40.80 -38.44
CA ASP A 634 5.99 -41.53 -37.45
C ASP A 634 6.85 -42.20 -36.37
N ALA A 635 8.04 -42.69 -36.71
CA ALA A 635 9.01 -43.21 -35.75
C ALA A 635 9.51 -42.11 -34.78
N MET A 636 9.91 -40.95 -35.31
CA MET A 636 10.31 -39.80 -34.48
C MET A 636 9.16 -39.24 -33.65
N LEU A 637 7.94 -39.23 -34.19
CA LEU A 637 6.74 -38.78 -33.48
C LEU A 637 6.44 -39.69 -32.28
N ASN A 638 6.56 -41.01 -32.43
CA ASN A 638 6.42 -41.97 -31.33
C ASN A 638 7.56 -41.87 -30.31
N GLU A 639 8.81 -41.67 -30.75
CA GLU A 639 9.96 -41.49 -29.85
C GLU A 639 9.80 -40.22 -29.00
N GLU A 640 9.47 -39.09 -29.62
CA GLU A 640 9.29 -37.81 -28.94
C GLU A 640 8.04 -37.80 -28.05
N ARG A 641 6.94 -38.46 -28.46
CA ARG A 641 5.77 -38.68 -27.59
C ARG A 641 6.11 -39.51 -26.36
N SER A 642 6.87 -40.60 -26.53
CA SER A 642 7.31 -41.44 -25.41
C SER A 642 8.20 -40.66 -24.43
N ARG A 643 9.11 -39.82 -24.96
CA ARG A 643 9.94 -38.91 -24.15
C ARG A 643 9.09 -37.88 -23.40
N ALA A 644 8.12 -37.25 -24.05
CA ALA A 644 7.21 -36.28 -23.43
C ALA A 644 6.31 -36.91 -22.36
N GLU A 645 5.86 -38.15 -22.55
CA GLU A 645 5.03 -38.91 -21.61
C GLU A 645 5.79 -39.33 -20.35
N CYS A 646 7.11 -39.53 -20.43
CA CYS A 646 7.96 -39.76 -19.25
C CYS A 646 7.92 -38.57 -18.26
N PHE A 647 7.62 -37.37 -18.74
CA PHE A 647 7.46 -36.17 -17.91
C PHE A 647 6.01 -36.03 -17.39
N THR A 648 5.64 -36.84 -16.40
CA THR A 648 4.31 -36.81 -15.75
C THR A 648 4.20 -35.73 -14.66
N GLY A 649 3.01 -35.15 -14.49
CA GLY A 649 2.70 -34.22 -13.38
C GLY A 649 3.25 -32.79 -13.49
N LEU A 650 3.81 -32.39 -14.63
CA LEU A 650 4.38 -31.05 -14.85
C LEU A 650 3.41 -30.17 -15.67
N SER A 651 3.02 -29.03 -15.09
CA SER A 651 2.13 -28.01 -15.67
C SER A 651 2.79 -26.63 -15.63
N GLU A 652 2.27 -25.70 -16.43
CA GLU A 652 2.75 -24.31 -16.48
C GLU A 652 2.72 -23.60 -15.13
N SER A 653 1.80 -24.00 -14.24
CA SER A 653 1.70 -23.52 -12.86
C SER A 653 2.98 -23.70 -12.03
N VAL A 654 3.85 -24.67 -12.37
CA VAL A 654 5.13 -24.88 -11.67
C VAL A 654 6.10 -23.73 -11.94
N VAL A 655 6.10 -23.20 -13.18
CA VAL A 655 6.92 -22.07 -13.58
C VAL A 655 6.41 -20.78 -12.93
N GLU A 656 5.10 -20.57 -12.95
CA GLU A 656 4.47 -19.43 -12.27
C GLU A 656 4.74 -19.43 -10.77
N GLU A 657 4.64 -20.60 -10.12
CA GLU A 657 4.93 -20.73 -8.70
C GLU A 657 6.41 -20.49 -8.37
N TYR A 658 7.34 -20.96 -9.21
CA TYR A 658 8.76 -20.68 -9.06
C TYR A 658 9.06 -19.18 -9.16
N ASN A 659 8.56 -18.51 -10.21
CA ASN A 659 8.75 -17.08 -10.41
C ASN A 659 8.15 -16.26 -9.26
N ARG A 660 6.95 -16.63 -8.79
CA ARG A 660 6.31 -15.99 -7.63
C ARG A 660 7.14 -16.13 -6.36
N ARG A 661 7.67 -17.32 -6.09
CA ARG A 661 8.53 -17.57 -4.91
C ARG A 661 9.88 -16.86 -5.03
N GLU A 662 10.43 -16.74 -6.23
CA GLU A 662 11.67 -15.97 -6.46
C GLU A 662 11.47 -14.49 -6.14
N GLN A 663 10.34 -13.90 -6.55
CA GLN A 663 9.97 -12.54 -6.15
C GLN A 663 9.77 -12.41 -4.63
N GLU A 664 9.12 -13.38 -3.99
CA GLU A 664 8.95 -13.41 -2.53
C GLU A 664 10.31 -13.48 -1.80
N ILE A 665 11.24 -14.29 -2.28
CA ILE A 665 12.61 -14.40 -1.76
C ILE A 665 13.34 -13.06 -1.88
N ASN A 666 13.28 -12.41 -3.04
CA ASN A 666 13.93 -11.09 -3.24
C ASN A 666 13.36 -10.03 -2.30
N ASN A 667 12.04 -10.03 -2.07
CA ASN A 667 11.41 -9.13 -1.11
C ASN A 667 11.87 -9.42 0.33
N LEU A 668 11.94 -10.70 0.71
CA LEU A 668 12.43 -11.12 2.03
C LEU A 668 13.91 -10.79 2.25
N GLU A 669 14.74 -10.89 1.21
CA GLU A 669 16.15 -10.46 1.25
C GLU A 669 16.26 -8.97 1.51
N LYS A 670 15.48 -8.16 0.78
CA LYS A 670 15.46 -6.71 0.97
C LYS A 670 14.97 -6.33 2.37
N GLU A 671 13.89 -6.96 2.85
CA GLU A 671 13.40 -6.76 4.23
C GLU A 671 14.48 -7.12 5.26
N LEU A 672 15.21 -8.24 5.05
CA LEU A 672 16.27 -8.68 5.96
C LEU A 672 17.44 -7.68 5.98
N GLU A 673 17.83 -7.16 4.82
CA GLU A 673 18.88 -6.15 4.69
C GLU A 673 18.49 -4.85 5.40
N GLU A 674 17.28 -4.34 5.19
CA GLU A 674 16.75 -3.15 5.87
C GLU A 674 16.75 -3.33 7.40
N LYS A 675 16.29 -4.48 7.90
CA LYS A 675 16.27 -4.78 9.34
C LYS A 675 17.68 -4.96 9.91
N SER A 676 18.60 -5.56 9.17
CA SER A 676 20.00 -5.71 9.55
C SER A 676 20.71 -4.35 9.64
N ASN A 677 20.48 -3.46 8.68
CA ASN A 677 21.00 -2.09 8.68
C ASN A 677 20.43 -1.27 9.86
N ALA A 678 19.14 -1.42 10.14
CA ALA A 678 18.52 -0.81 11.32
C ALA A 678 19.17 -1.33 12.62
N LEU A 679 19.40 -2.66 12.74
CA LEU A 679 20.06 -3.26 13.91
C LEU A 679 21.47 -2.70 14.12
N ASN A 680 22.26 -2.58 13.05
CA ASN A 680 23.60 -1.99 13.11
C ASN A 680 23.57 -0.52 13.53
N THR A 681 22.59 0.24 13.05
CA THR A 681 22.38 1.64 13.46
C THR A 681 22.04 1.73 14.95
N TYR A 682 21.17 0.84 15.45
CA TYR A 682 20.87 0.77 16.88
C TYR A 682 22.10 0.41 17.72
N ARG A 683 22.95 -0.52 17.26
CA ARG A 683 24.22 -0.86 17.92
C ARG A 683 25.15 0.34 18.04
N GLN A 684 25.26 1.14 16.99
CA GLN A 684 26.04 2.38 17.03
C GLN A 684 25.46 3.38 18.03
N ASN A 685 24.14 3.62 17.98
CA ASN A 685 23.47 4.52 18.91
C ASN A 685 23.64 4.09 20.37
N ILE A 686 23.61 2.77 20.65
CA ILE A 686 23.89 2.22 22.00
C ILE A 686 25.31 2.54 22.43
N SER A 687 26.30 2.39 21.56
CA SER A 687 27.71 2.71 21.88
C SER A 687 27.87 4.18 22.25
N GLU A 688 27.27 5.09 21.47
CA GLU A 688 27.33 6.53 21.73
C GLU A 688 26.60 6.92 23.03
N ALA A 689 25.40 6.36 23.25
CA ALA A 689 24.65 6.59 24.47
C ALA A 689 25.37 6.01 25.71
N LYS A 690 26.04 4.85 25.57
CA LYS A 690 26.81 4.20 26.64
C LYS A 690 27.91 5.11 27.13
N GLU A 691 28.67 5.73 26.24
CA GLU A 691 29.73 6.66 26.62
C GLU A 691 29.21 7.91 27.34
N ARG A 692 28.07 8.47 26.88
CA ARG A 692 27.44 9.64 27.48
C ARG A 692 26.92 9.40 28.89
N TRP A 693 26.49 8.18 29.21
CA TRP A 693 26.01 7.82 30.53
C TRP A 693 27.11 7.28 31.45
N LEU A 694 27.89 6.30 30.97
CA LEU A 694 28.83 5.54 31.81
C LEU A 694 30.00 6.39 32.29
N ASN A 695 30.50 7.32 31.48
CA ASN A 695 31.64 8.17 31.86
C ASN A 695 31.27 9.15 33.00
N PRO A 696 30.18 9.95 32.89
CA PRO A 696 29.72 10.76 34.01
C PRO A 696 29.35 9.93 35.25
N LEU A 697 28.75 8.75 35.05
CA LEU A 697 28.39 7.88 36.17
C LEU A 697 29.63 7.39 36.93
N LYS A 698 30.67 6.93 36.23
CA LYS A 698 31.94 6.50 36.85
C LYS A 698 32.58 7.64 37.64
N GLN A 699 32.60 8.85 37.09
CA GLN A 699 33.12 10.03 37.78
C GLN A 699 32.31 10.38 39.04
N LEU A 700 30.98 10.29 38.96
CA LEU A 700 30.10 10.53 40.11
C LEU A 700 30.35 9.49 41.22
N VAL A 701 30.43 8.21 40.86
CA VAL A 701 30.70 7.12 41.82
C VAL A 701 32.08 7.28 42.45
N GLU A 702 33.09 7.72 41.70
CA GLU A 702 34.44 7.98 42.23
C GLU A 702 34.45 9.15 43.22
N GLN A 703 33.70 10.22 42.95
CA GLN A 703 33.52 11.33 43.90
C GLN A 703 32.81 10.87 45.18
N ILE A 704 31.74 10.07 45.05
CA ILE A 704 31.02 9.48 46.19
C ILE A 704 31.97 8.59 47.01
N ASN A 705 32.75 7.74 46.34
CA ASN A 705 33.70 6.85 46.98
C ASN A 705 34.75 7.62 47.77
N GLY A 706 35.35 8.68 47.21
CA GLY A 706 36.32 9.52 47.91
C GLY A 706 35.76 10.07 49.23
N LYS A 707 34.54 10.66 49.18
CA LYS A 707 33.86 11.19 50.36
C LYS A 707 33.49 10.10 51.37
N PHE A 708 32.97 8.98 50.89
CA PHE A 708 32.58 7.84 51.71
C PHE A 708 33.78 7.23 52.44
N SER A 709 34.89 7.01 51.74
CA SER A 709 36.14 6.52 52.32
C SER A 709 36.70 7.48 53.36
N ASP A 710 36.64 8.80 53.13
CA ASP A 710 37.10 9.80 54.11
C ASP A 710 36.25 9.79 55.39
N PHE A 711 34.92 9.66 55.26
CA PHE A 711 34.05 9.49 56.42
C PHE A 711 34.36 8.20 57.19
N PHE A 712 34.58 7.08 56.49
CA PHE A 712 34.97 5.82 57.14
C PHE A 712 36.33 5.91 57.84
N ARG A 713 37.32 6.58 57.24
CA ARG A 713 38.63 6.83 57.87
C ARG A 713 38.49 7.62 59.17
N SER A 714 37.58 8.59 59.22
CA SER A 714 37.34 9.40 60.43
C SER A 714 36.80 8.60 61.62
N ILE A 715 36.10 7.48 61.36
CA ILE A 715 35.67 6.52 62.40
C ILE A 715 36.66 5.36 62.61
N GLN A 716 37.88 5.45 62.07
CA GLN A 716 38.91 4.41 62.11
C GLN A 716 38.50 3.09 61.44
N CYS A 717 37.61 3.17 60.44
CA CYS A 717 37.15 2.03 59.64
C CYS A 717 37.52 2.25 58.16
N ALA A 718 37.26 1.27 57.29
CA ALA A 718 37.42 1.42 55.85
C ALA A 718 36.11 1.14 55.12
N GLY A 719 35.82 1.93 54.09
CA GLY A 719 34.63 1.80 53.27
C GLY A 719 34.95 2.18 51.83
N GLU A 720 34.44 1.40 50.88
CA GLU A 720 34.55 1.64 49.44
C GLU A 720 33.17 1.54 48.78
N VAL A 721 32.95 2.38 47.79
CA VAL A 721 31.79 2.36 46.90
C VAL A 721 32.31 2.18 45.48
N ASP A 722 31.78 1.21 44.77
CA ASP A 722 32.13 0.97 43.38
C ASP A 722 30.90 0.62 42.53
N LEU A 723 31.00 0.85 41.22
CA LEU A 723 29.97 0.50 40.26
C LEU A 723 30.10 -1.00 39.93
N HIS A 724 29.04 -1.74 40.17
CA HIS A 724 28.96 -3.17 39.91
C HIS A 724 28.11 -3.44 38.67
N ALA A 725 28.65 -4.27 37.76
CA ALA A 725 27.93 -4.83 36.63
C ALA A 725 28.40 -6.27 36.44
N GLU A 726 27.46 -7.21 36.27
CA GLU A 726 27.77 -8.61 35.94
C GLU A 726 28.14 -8.75 34.46
N ASN A 727 27.43 -8.01 33.60
CA ASN A 727 27.66 -7.92 32.17
C ASN A 727 27.61 -6.45 31.74
N GLU A 728 28.63 -5.97 31.03
CA GLU A 728 28.73 -4.56 30.60
C GLU A 728 27.68 -4.14 29.57
N GLU A 729 26.93 -5.09 29.01
CA GLU A 729 25.85 -4.83 28.05
C GLU A 729 24.45 -4.92 28.67
N GLU A 730 24.35 -5.29 29.95
CA GLU A 730 23.08 -5.39 30.69
C GLU A 730 22.90 -4.16 31.58
N TYR A 731 22.50 -3.05 30.97
CA TYR A 731 22.35 -1.75 31.64
C TYR A 731 21.33 -1.77 32.79
N ASP A 732 20.35 -2.67 32.76
CA ASP A 732 19.39 -2.88 33.86
C ASP A 732 19.99 -3.58 35.10
N LYS A 733 21.17 -4.20 34.96
CA LYS A 733 21.88 -4.90 36.04
C LYS A 733 23.00 -4.09 36.68
N TYR A 734 23.26 -2.89 36.18
CA TYR A 734 24.18 -1.98 36.84
C TYR A 734 23.66 -1.60 38.22
N GLY A 735 24.57 -1.57 39.20
CA GLY A 735 24.23 -1.26 40.57
C GLY A 735 25.40 -0.68 41.35
N ILE A 736 25.10 -0.02 42.46
CA ILE A 736 26.13 0.47 43.39
C ILE A 736 26.42 -0.61 44.42
N ARG A 737 27.70 -0.95 44.55
CA ARG A 737 28.20 -1.90 45.55
C ARG A 737 28.94 -1.15 46.64
N ILE A 738 28.48 -1.31 47.88
CA ILE A 738 29.12 -0.76 49.07
C ILE A 738 29.88 -1.89 49.77
N ARG A 739 31.17 -1.69 50.04
CA ARG A 739 32.03 -2.62 50.77
C ARG A 739 32.61 -1.93 52.01
N VAL A 740 32.57 -2.60 53.15
CA VAL A 740 32.95 -2.00 54.45
C VAL A 740 33.79 -2.95 55.29
N LYS A 741 34.62 -2.37 56.16
CA LYS A 741 35.48 -3.05 57.12
C LYS A 741 35.48 -2.26 58.44
N PHE A 742 34.88 -2.85 59.48
CA PHE A 742 34.76 -2.25 60.82
C PHE A 742 35.85 -2.69 61.80
N HIS A 743 36.51 -3.83 61.55
CA HIS A 743 37.53 -4.40 62.44
C HIS A 743 38.84 -4.58 61.68
N SER A 744 39.98 -4.34 62.33
CA SER A 744 41.31 -4.48 61.69
C SER A 744 41.57 -5.91 61.18
N SER A 745 41.00 -6.92 61.85
CA SER A 745 41.13 -8.35 61.55
C SER A 745 40.25 -8.85 60.40
N THR A 746 39.22 -8.10 59.97
CA THR A 746 38.32 -8.52 58.89
C THR A 746 38.75 -7.97 57.53
N GLN A 747 38.33 -8.63 56.45
CA GLN A 747 38.51 -8.09 55.09
C GLN A 747 37.37 -7.14 54.73
N LEU A 748 37.54 -6.40 53.63
CA LEU A 748 36.51 -5.52 53.10
C LEU A 748 35.39 -6.40 52.50
N HIS A 749 34.22 -6.42 53.13
CA HIS A 749 33.10 -7.25 52.70
C HIS A 749 31.97 -6.39 52.15
N GLU A 750 31.26 -6.92 51.16
CA GLU A 750 30.04 -6.31 50.65
C GLU A 750 28.99 -6.18 51.76
N LEU A 751 28.31 -5.03 51.79
CA LEU A 751 27.26 -4.74 52.75
C LEU A 751 26.05 -5.65 52.49
N THR A 752 25.92 -6.72 53.27
CA THR A 752 24.87 -7.73 53.15
C THR A 752 24.26 -8.01 54.52
N ALA A 753 23.03 -8.51 54.55
CA ALA A 753 22.37 -8.84 55.82
C ALA A 753 23.07 -9.97 56.61
N TYR A 754 23.92 -10.76 55.94
CA TYR A 754 24.56 -11.95 56.51
C TYR A 754 25.91 -11.68 57.19
N HIS A 755 26.64 -10.63 56.79
CA HIS A 755 28.03 -10.40 57.24
C HIS A 755 28.17 -9.26 58.24
N GLN A 756 27.21 -8.33 58.30
CA GLN A 756 27.27 -7.15 59.16
C GLN A 756 26.10 -7.09 60.13
N SER A 757 26.35 -6.59 61.34
CA SER A 757 25.29 -6.33 62.32
C SER A 757 24.31 -5.27 61.82
N GLY A 758 23.09 -5.26 62.37
CA GLY A 758 22.10 -4.22 62.06
C GLY A 758 22.62 -2.80 62.33
N GLY A 759 23.47 -2.63 63.35
CA GLY A 759 24.12 -1.36 63.66
C GLY A 759 25.17 -0.94 62.63
N GLU A 760 26.06 -1.84 62.22
CA GLU A 760 27.06 -1.57 61.18
C GLU A 760 26.43 -1.24 59.83
N ARG A 761 25.30 -1.88 59.51
CA ARG A 761 24.51 -1.54 58.31
C ARG A 761 23.96 -0.12 58.38
N SER A 762 23.36 0.25 59.51
CA SER A 762 22.85 1.61 59.72
C SER A 762 23.96 2.66 59.62
N VAL A 763 25.14 2.41 60.19
CA VAL A 763 26.31 3.30 60.09
C VAL A 763 26.75 3.45 58.63
N SER A 764 26.89 2.34 57.92
CA SER A 764 27.34 2.34 56.51
C SER A 764 26.39 3.10 55.61
N THR A 765 25.08 2.82 55.72
CA THR A 765 24.05 3.53 54.95
C THR A 765 24.03 5.02 55.29
N MET A 766 24.21 5.38 56.56
CA MET A 766 24.22 6.78 56.98
C MET A 766 25.44 7.53 56.42
N LEU A 767 26.63 6.95 56.49
CA LEU A 767 27.83 7.56 55.92
C LEU A 767 27.76 7.66 54.39
N TYR A 768 27.10 6.71 53.73
CA TYR A 768 26.82 6.78 52.30
C TYR A 768 25.89 7.97 51.97
N LEU A 769 24.79 8.12 52.71
CA LEU A 769 23.88 9.26 52.55
C LEU A 769 24.57 10.60 52.84
N MET A 770 25.49 10.64 53.80
CA MET A 770 26.32 11.83 54.06
C MET A 770 27.23 12.16 52.87
N ALA A 771 27.84 11.14 52.25
CA ALA A 771 28.66 11.32 51.04
C ALA A 771 27.82 11.86 49.87
N LEU A 772 26.61 11.33 49.65
CA LEU A 772 25.68 11.87 48.66
C LEU A 772 25.28 13.33 48.95
N GLN A 773 25.03 13.64 50.22
CA GLN A 773 24.65 15.00 50.64
C GLN A 773 25.76 16.02 50.41
N GLU A 774 27.03 15.69 50.59
CA GLU A 774 28.12 16.65 50.33
C GLU A 774 28.22 17.03 48.85
N LEU A 775 27.80 16.16 47.92
CA LEU A 775 27.81 16.43 46.49
C LEU A 775 26.59 17.24 46.02
N ASN A 776 25.52 17.25 46.81
CA ASN A 776 24.27 17.94 46.50
C ASN A 776 24.23 19.38 47.04
N ARG A 777 23.93 20.37 46.18
CA ARG A 777 23.68 21.75 46.62
C ARG A 777 22.20 21.98 46.87
N CYS A 778 21.76 21.75 48.11
CA CYS A 778 20.40 22.05 48.58
C CYS A 778 20.43 23.33 49.44
N PRO A 779 19.38 24.16 49.53
CA PRO A 779 19.39 25.33 50.42
C PRO A 779 19.27 24.97 51.90
N PHE A 780 18.52 23.92 52.23
CA PHE A 780 18.46 23.34 53.58
C PHE A 780 18.19 21.83 53.50
N ARG A 781 18.49 21.12 54.59
CA ARG A 781 18.42 19.66 54.71
C ARG A 781 17.67 19.30 55.99
N VAL A 782 16.76 18.34 55.91
CA VAL A 782 16.02 17.83 57.09
C VAL A 782 16.38 16.37 57.28
N VAL A 783 16.88 16.05 58.48
CA VAL A 783 17.30 14.70 58.83
C VAL A 783 16.63 14.30 60.14
N ASP A 784 15.80 13.26 60.07
CA ASP A 784 15.09 12.65 61.20
C ASP A 784 15.59 11.21 61.39
N GLU A 785 15.43 10.68 62.60
CA GLU A 785 15.67 9.26 62.94
C GLU A 785 17.06 8.67 62.64
N ILE A 786 18.11 9.48 62.44
CA ILE A 786 19.49 9.00 62.20
C ILE A 786 19.96 8.05 63.30
N ASN A 787 19.47 8.23 64.53
CA ASN A 787 20.01 7.62 65.72
C ASN A 787 19.31 6.31 66.14
N GLN A 788 18.48 5.73 65.28
CA GLN A 788 17.79 4.46 65.54
C GLN A 788 18.60 3.26 65.02
N GLY A 789 18.65 2.17 65.80
CA GLY A 789 19.23 0.89 65.36
C GLY A 789 20.76 0.81 65.38
N MET A 790 21.47 1.75 66.02
CA MET A 790 22.93 1.73 66.22
C MET A 790 23.30 1.53 67.70
N ASP A 791 24.49 0.97 67.95
CA ASP A 791 25.06 0.94 69.29
C ASP A 791 25.52 2.35 69.75
N PRO A 792 25.68 2.60 71.07
CA PRO A 792 26.03 3.93 71.58
C PRO A 792 27.37 4.49 71.09
N VAL A 793 28.33 3.64 70.72
CA VAL A 793 29.66 4.07 70.27
C VAL A 793 29.58 4.59 68.84
N ASN A 794 28.96 3.81 67.96
CA ASN A 794 28.74 4.15 66.57
C ASN A 794 27.75 5.31 66.41
N GLU A 795 26.69 5.35 67.23
CA GLU A 795 25.75 6.48 67.28
C GLU A 795 26.49 7.80 67.55
N ARG A 796 27.41 7.81 68.53
CA ARG A 796 28.20 8.98 68.88
C ARG A 796 29.15 9.42 67.77
N ARG A 797 29.81 8.47 67.10
CA ARG A 797 30.73 8.74 65.98
C ARG A 797 30.00 9.34 64.77
N VAL A 798 28.88 8.74 64.38
CA VAL A 798 28.03 9.23 63.30
C VAL A 798 27.50 10.63 63.61
N PHE A 799 27.06 10.86 64.85
CA PHE A 799 26.58 12.17 65.28
C PHE A 799 27.66 13.25 65.15
N ASP A 800 28.89 12.98 65.59
CA ASP A 800 30.02 13.91 65.48
C ASP A 800 30.32 14.26 64.01
N ILE A 801 30.28 13.28 63.11
CA ILE A 801 30.46 13.50 61.66
C ILE A 801 29.34 14.37 61.09
N VAL A 802 28.08 14.11 61.46
CA VAL A 802 26.92 14.90 61.01
C VAL A 802 27.04 16.34 61.46
N VAL A 803 27.37 16.59 62.74
CA VAL A 803 27.54 17.95 63.29
C VAL A 803 28.69 18.68 62.60
N ARG A 804 29.88 18.05 62.51
CA ARG A 804 31.04 18.65 61.84
C ARG A 804 30.75 18.97 60.39
N THR A 805 30.00 18.12 59.69
CA THR A 805 29.65 18.34 58.29
C THR A 805 28.62 19.47 58.15
N ALA A 806 27.62 19.53 59.05
CA ALA A 806 26.58 20.55 59.04
C ALA A 806 27.05 21.95 59.47
N CYS A 807 28.16 22.04 60.19
CA CYS A 807 28.72 23.30 60.71
C CYS A 807 29.91 23.83 59.89
N LYS A 808 30.17 23.32 58.68
CA LYS A 808 31.19 23.89 57.77
C LYS A 808 30.69 25.20 57.17
N GLU A 809 31.56 26.20 57.01
CA GLU A 809 31.23 27.55 56.50
C GLU A 809 30.50 27.55 55.14
N THR A 810 30.72 26.53 54.31
CA THR A 810 30.15 26.42 52.95
C THR A 810 28.89 25.54 52.88
N THR A 811 28.26 25.21 54.01
CA THR A 811 27.16 24.22 54.05
C THR A 811 25.78 24.82 54.24
N SER A 812 24.80 24.11 53.68
CA SER A 812 23.37 24.42 53.73
C SER A 812 22.80 24.33 55.14
N GLN A 813 21.67 24.98 55.42
CA GLN A 813 21.03 24.91 56.73
C GLN A 813 20.58 23.47 57.07
N TYR A 814 20.90 22.95 58.26
CA TYR A 814 20.53 21.60 58.70
C TYR A 814 19.48 21.59 59.82
N PHE A 815 18.35 20.95 59.56
CA PHE A 815 17.37 20.53 60.57
C PHE A 815 17.62 19.10 60.98
N PHE A 816 18.43 18.92 62.01
CA PHE A 816 18.68 17.61 62.60
C PHE A 816 17.70 17.32 63.74
N ILE A 817 17.00 16.19 63.69
CA ILE A 817 15.94 15.83 64.63
C ILE A 817 16.33 14.54 65.36
N THR A 818 16.27 14.58 66.69
CA THR A 818 16.67 13.45 67.53
C THR A 818 15.74 13.29 68.74
N PRO A 819 15.44 12.04 69.17
CA PRO A 819 14.69 11.79 70.39
C PRO A 819 15.49 12.07 71.67
N LYS A 820 16.83 12.10 71.60
CA LYS A 820 17.70 12.29 72.77
C LYS A 820 18.91 13.17 72.44
N LEU A 821 19.35 13.93 73.45
CA LEU A 821 20.64 14.62 73.43
C LEU A 821 21.72 13.64 73.89
N LEU A 822 22.81 13.54 73.12
CA LEU A 822 23.97 12.76 73.54
C LEU A 822 24.78 13.59 74.54
N GLN A 823 25.01 13.02 75.73
CA GLN A 823 25.80 13.66 76.78
C GLN A 823 27.29 13.71 76.38
N ASN A 824 27.98 14.78 76.79
CA ASN A 824 29.41 15.01 76.57
C ASN A 824 29.83 15.10 75.09
N LEU A 825 28.93 15.45 74.18
CA LEU A 825 29.27 15.66 72.77
C LEU A 825 29.65 17.14 72.53
N GLN A 826 30.60 17.41 71.63
CA GLN A 826 30.97 18.78 71.26
C GLN A 826 29.90 19.34 70.32
N TYR A 827 29.16 20.34 70.82
CA TYR A 827 28.20 21.09 70.03
C TYR A 827 28.87 22.39 69.57
N ALA A 828 28.76 22.70 68.27
CA ALA A 828 29.33 23.92 67.68
C ALA A 828 28.52 25.17 68.07
N GLU A 829 29.15 26.35 68.09
CA GLU A 829 28.47 27.61 68.46
C GLU A 829 27.39 28.01 67.45
N GLU A 830 27.52 27.59 66.19
CA GLU A 830 26.58 27.83 65.10
C GLU A 830 25.30 26.99 65.23
N MET A 831 25.24 26.08 66.21
CA MET A 831 24.15 25.13 66.37
C MET A 831 23.07 25.66 67.33
N THR A 832 21.84 25.83 66.82
CA THR A 832 20.67 26.12 67.67
C THR A 832 19.97 24.84 68.10
N ILE A 833 19.63 24.71 69.39
CA ILE A 833 18.89 23.57 69.95
C ILE A 833 17.45 23.99 70.26
N LEU A 834 16.48 23.27 69.69
CA LEU A 834 15.04 23.47 69.89
C LEU A 834 14.46 22.28 70.64
N CYS A 835 14.00 22.48 71.86
CA CYS A 835 13.38 21.43 72.68
C CYS A 835 11.86 21.42 72.50
N VAL A 836 11.33 20.33 71.95
CA VAL A 836 9.88 20.14 71.73
C VAL A 836 9.29 19.39 72.91
N HIS A 837 8.64 20.16 73.77
CA HIS A 837 7.76 19.65 74.82
C HIS A 837 6.34 19.61 74.28
N ASN A 838 5.58 18.57 74.63
CA ASN A 838 4.17 18.46 74.30
C ASN A 838 3.51 17.53 75.32
N GLY A 839 2.44 18.00 75.97
CA GLY A 839 1.74 17.24 77.00
C GLY A 839 0.49 17.96 77.49
N PRO A 840 -0.43 17.24 78.17
CA PRO A 840 -1.72 17.79 78.62
C PRO A 840 -1.58 18.93 79.65
N GLN A 841 -0.43 19.05 80.32
CA GLN A 841 -0.15 20.08 81.33
C GLN A 841 0.83 21.16 80.83
N MET A 842 1.02 21.28 79.51
CA MET A 842 1.99 22.22 78.96
C MET A 842 1.55 23.67 79.14
N LEU A 843 2.42 24.48 79.72
CA LEU A 843 2.23 25.93 79.84
C LEU A 843 2.27 26.59 78.46
N SER A 844 1.50 27.66 78.27
CA SER A 844 1.62 28.48 77.07
C SER A 844 3.04 29.10 77.00
N PRO A 845 3.60 29.36 75.81
CA PRO A 845 4.94 29.93 75.67
C PRO A 845 5.15 31.22 76.48
N ASN A 846 4.09 32.02 76.64
CA ASN A 846 4.11 33.28 77.37
C ASN A 846 4.17 33.09 78.90
N GLN A 847 3.94 31.88 79.40
CA GLN A 847 3.98 31.50 80.82
C GLN A 847 5.21 30.65 81.18
N TRP A 848 6.01 30.26 80.18
CA TRP A 848 7.24 29.49 80.38
C TRP A 848 8.44 30.44 80.55
N ASN A 849 9.13 30.38 81.70
CA ASN A 849 10.35 31.14 81.94
C ASN A 849 11.55 30.19 82.05
N GLU A 850 12.34 30.16 80.99
CA GLU A 850 13.52 29.29 80.88
C GLU A 850 14.58 29.60 81.94
N ARG A 851 14.85 30.87 82.24
CA ARG A 851 15.86 31.26 83.23
C ARG A 851 15.50 30.75 84.62
N THR A 852 14.25 30.92 85.04
CA THR A 852 13.77 30.43 86.33
C THR A 852 13.78 28.90 86.42
N PHE A 853 13.55 28.21 85.28
CA PHE A 853 13.65 26.76 85.21
C PHE A 853 15.10 26.28 85.35
N ILE A 854 16.04 26.89 84.62
CA ILE A 854 17.47 26.56 84.69
C ILE A 854 18.01 26.81 86.10
N GLU A 855 17.69 27.96 86.71
CA GLU A 855 18.08 28.26 88.09
C GLU A 855 17.56 27.21 89.09
N ARG A 856 16.30 26.81 88.97
CA ARG A 856 15.73 25.73 89.81
C ARG A 856 16.43 24.39 89.57
N CYS A 857 16.76 24.05 88.33
CA CYS A 857 17.48 22.81 88.01
C CYS A 857 18.91 22.82 88.54
N LEU A 858 19.63 23.94 88.41
CA LEU A 858 20.98 24.11 88.96
C LEU A 858 20.97 24.04 90.50
N GLN A 859 19.98 24.66 91.15
CA GLN A 859 19.79 24.55 92.60
C GLN A 859 19.48 23.12 93.04
N LYS A 860 18.67 22.38 92.27
CA LYS A 860 18.36 20.97 92.55
C LYS A 860 19.58 20.07 92.40
N ASN A 861 20.36 20.26 91.34
CA ASN A 861 21.60 19.52 91.09
C ASN A 861 22.74 19.90 92.04
N ALA A 862 22.65 21.04 92.74
CA ALA A 862 23.58 21.40 93.82
C ALA A 862 23.18 20.81 95.18
N GLN A 863 21.95 20.28 95.31
CA GLN A 863 21.43 19.63 96.53
C GLN A 863 21.48 18.10 96.49
N THR A 864 21.69 17.51 95.32
CA THR A 864 22.02 16.08 95.08
C THR A 864 23.49 15.95 94.77
#